data_AF-K4QSD9-F1
#
_entry.id   AF-K4QSD9-F1
#
_cell.length_a   1.000
_cell.length_b   1.000
_cell.length_c   1.000
_cell.angle_alpha   90.00
_cell.angle_beta   90.00
_cell.angle_gamma   90.00
#
_symmetry.space_group_name_H-M   'P 1'
#
loop_
_entity.id
_entity.type
_entity.pdbx_description
1 polymer ?
#
loop_
_entity_poly.entity_id
_entity_poly.type
_entity_poly.pdbx_seq_one_letter_code
_entity_poly.pdbx_strand_id
1 'polypeptide(L)'
;MTLPAELDLASVARGAAGRMSRRLTAPFAAGGDVLHLALTPAAGAPGSADVSRYDFRDHVARFGATPIPSYVVRTLRDLDRDTQVTVRVADPALGGAATAEVILPAGTLAGESLPLLLPSGATDAARLTRLTVTHRVGPGFAAAPGVVADQWAVTALLGHTARLIWVLGAERDLLRRQIARTATQRQLATALGVSLDLIGADLAVPRFPPLAYSVDEDTVALYHLDDKPGAPIAVEDFTGRFPGHSAHHGTLSGSVTLGALGRYGTAAAFTGPGAVTVASDTAFGVPTNSGLTAECFVKPDADGPDARILARRGATGAGWSLELGAFGRGLPRTVRATVSDGTLEHVLHSGRSLRTDRFTHVALVVDRAEGSVALWVDGERADLRPAGALGPLTAAHPVVIGPGAGTALRATIDEVRISRVARRTFAPVLGEDDEHYRRRLGLFRRWTLPTPAALTTVLNDAVGTIGDVANPLVVDDTDSPADRGHTVVRVVPVALPPGESIDATGRRGVTSEEELYGDADDLTIDPVLLLRHDVGDVDYGPAPSGDPHLMQPPLARMVDRLRTIAAATAAGRLRIASAWTPDAQDARAAGRAVVLRHSTIAVSELAALAHRAGFPLVRTLPDATGVYASCAPGSPIVLGLPGTTPDDDITVGVGATITVAASPVPPGPAEVRWSVAAGGVRVTPAATAGQATVDGVFPGLAVVTIEVVHEGFAATASAAVRVLPTTLAADSSIAADGTLGAGPEVAGAPAERFDPAFLETFTAPSITLTTPNAGRIQPGTADRLRTLLTGLTGTLTLRSGFVPVPAGSAPTLASQGRALTMRHSSLTAGRLAALAHAAGFSWVAVDGADVKVLHRAEDLIVVRGPDLVEEGRSITLQVVPGPSAVSAATRLHWSTGPLAPTAGRADVVSPALAALQLTGRQAGQVWVQAAFREAGATGPYAMRVRLTSAVPAGATITRDQYDLIMNVVHALHPLGVEVLTRDIHPAVVELADQPSLDPDYTYPKFRKHRSTARLRPEHLRKELENG
;
A
#
# COMPACT_ATOMS: atom_id res chain seq x y z
N MET A 1 35.72 -25.05 7.19
CA MET A 1 36.34 -26.38 6.98
C MET A 1 35.68 -27.33 7.98
N THR A 2 34.52 -27.88 7.61
CA THR A 2 33.75 -28.82 8.43
C THR A 2 34.18 -30.23 8.05
N LEU A 3 34.68 -31.01 9.03
CA LEU A 3 34.93 -32.43 8.82
C LEU A 3 33.59 -33.15 8.57
N PRO A 4 33.56 -34.27 7.83
CA PRO A 4 32.35 -35.08 7.63
C PRO A 4 31.68 -35.45 8.95
N ALA A 5 30.35 -35.37 9.03
CA ALA A 5 29.58 -35.58 10.26
C ALA A 5 29.88 -36.93 10.96
N GLU A 6 30.18 -37.98 10.20
CA GLU A 6 30.54 -39.30 10.72
C GLU A 6 31.91 -39.32 11.44
N LEU A 7 32.88 -38.53 10.95
CA LEU A 7 34.20 -38.40 11.58
C LEU A 7 34.12 -37.59 12.90
N ASP A 8 33.15 -36.68 13.02
CA ASP A 8 32.91 -35.91 14.23
C ASP A 8 32.27 -36.76 15.34
N LEU A 9 31.23 -37.55 15.01
CA LEU A 9 30.59 -38.48 15.96
C LEU A 9 31.57 -39.48 16.58
N ALA A 10 32.43 -40.11 15.78
CA ALA A 10 33.46 -41.03 16.27
C ALA A 10 34.55 -40.34 17.13
N SER A 11 34.80 -39.05 16.89
CA SER A 11 35.70 -38.23 17.72
C SER A 11 35.05 -37.87 19.05
N VAL A 12 33.76 -37.50 19.01
CA VAL A 12 32.94 -37.15 20.17
C VAL A 12 32.74 -38.36 21.11
N ALA A 13 32.47 -39.54 20.54
CA ALA A 13 32.26 -40.78 21.29
C ALA A 13 33.52 -41.26 22.06
N ARG A 14 34.72 -41.07 21.49
CA ARG A 14 35.99 -41.41 22.14
C ARG A 14 36.38 -40.46 23.28
N GLY A 15 35.94 -39.21 23.18
CA GLY A 15 36.22 -38.19 24.18
C GLY A 15 37.68 -37.85 24.42
N ALA A 16 37.89 -36.85 25.28
CA ALA A 16 39.23 -36.33 25.52
C ALA A 16 40.19 -37.40 26.09
N ALA A 17 39.72 -38.23 27.02
CA ALA A 17 40.52 -39.31 27.60
C ALA A 17 41.02 -40.31 26.54
N GLY A 18 40.16 -40.80 25.64
CA GLY A 18 40.55 -41.72 24.57
C GLY A 18 41.39 -41.08 23.46
N ARG A 19 41.25 -39.78 23.21
CA ARG A 19 42.09 -39.05 22.24
C ARG A 19 43.48 -38.74 22.79
N MET A 20 43.57 -38.40 24.08
CA MET A 20 44.81 -37.98 24.72
C MET A 20 45.65 -39.16 25.23
N SER A 21 45.02 -40.24 25.69
CA SER A 21 45.73 -41.44 26.17
C SER A 21 46.64 -42.06 25.10
N ARG A 22 46.22 -42.02 23.83
CA ARG A 22 46.99 -42.51 22.67
C ARG A 22 48.29 -41.72 22.41
N ARG A 23 48.48 -40.58 23.05
CA ARG A 23 49.67 -39.74 22.93
C ARG A 23 50.63 -39.89 24.11
N LEU A 24 50.29 -40.74 25.08
CA LEU A 24 51.16 -41.01 26.22
C LEU A 24 52.33 -41.90 25.80
N THR A 25 53.50 -41.62 26.37
CA THR A 25 54.68 -42.46 26.22
C THR A 25 54.51 -43.75 27.04
N ALA A 26 55.27 -44.79 26.70
CA ALA A 26 55.17 -46.13 27.30
C ALA A 26 55.11 -46.15 28.84
N PRO A 27 55.86 -45.33 29.61
CA PRO A 27 55.79 -45.34 31.07
C PRO A 27 54.44 -44.94 31.66
N PHE A 28 53.65 -44.12 30.94
CA PHE A 28 52.33 -43.64 31.39
C PHE A 28 51.17 -44.37 30.72
N ALA A 29 51.45 -45.26 29.75
CA ALA A 29 50.43 -45.94 28.97
C ALA A 29 49.51 -46.81 29.83
N ALA A 30 50.05 -47.52 30.83
CA ALA A 30 49.25 -48.33 31.76
C ALA A 30 48.29 -47.47 32.59
N GLY A 31 48.77 -46.36 33.16
CA GLY A 31 47.94 -45.45 33.95
C GLY A 31 46.92 -44.65 33.13
N GLY A 32 47.17 -44.48 31.84
CA GLY A 32 46.35 -43.71 30.91
C GLY A 32 45.38 -44.54 30.06
N ASP A 33 45.36 -45.86 30.22
CA ASP A 33 44.55 -46.75 29.40
C ASP A 33 43.04 -46.53 29.62
N VAL A 34 42.27 -46.70 28.54
CA VAL A 34 40.81 -46.53 28.55
C VAL A 34 40.15 -47.62 27.69
N LEU A 35 38.96 -48.02 28.11
CA LEU A 35 38.12 -48.96 27.36
C LEU A 35 36.78 -48.30 27.03
N HIS A 36 36.48 -48.14 25.75
CA HIS A 36 35.17 -47.69 25.29
C HIS A 36 34.22 -48.89 25.27
N LEU A 37 33.12 -48.78 26.00
CA LEU A 37 32.15 -49.87 26.12
C LEU A 37 31.14 -49.78 24.97
N ALA A 38 30.95 -50.88 24.26
CA ALA A 38 29.95 -50.96 23.19
C ALA A 38 28.55 -51.06 23.80
N LEU A 39 27.66 -50.14 23.41
CA LEU A 39 26.26 -50.17 23.76
C LEU A 39 25.46 -50.81 22.62
N THR A 40 24.58 -51.74 22.94
CA THR A 40 23.66 -52.36 21.99
C THR A 40 22.21 -52.09 22.42
N PRO A 41 21.30 -51.77 21.49
CA PRO A 41 19.88 -51.60 21.82
C PRO A 41 19.32 -52.75 22.64
N ALA A 42 18.62 -52.46 23.75
CA ALA A 42 17.96 -53.49 24.54
C ALA A 42 16.65 -53.92 23.86
N ALA A 43 16.50 -55.22 23.59
CA ALA A 43 15.30 -55.76 22.93
C ALA A 43 14.03 -55.48 23.75
N GLY A 44 13.02 -54.86 23.11
CA GLY A 44 11.74 -54.53 23.76
C GLY A 44 11.78 -53.37 24.76
N ALA A 45 12.93 -52.68 24.91
CA ALA A 45 13.10 -51.58 25.86
C ALA A 45 13.81 -50.37 25.19
N PRO A 46 13.08 -49.52 24.44
CA PRO A 46 13.68 -48.44 23.65
C PRO A 46 14.43 -47.38 24.48
N GLY A 47 14.04 -47.19 25.75
CA GLY A 47 14.74 -46.33 26.71
C GLY A 47 15.94 -47.02 27.38
N SER A 48 16.48 -48.09 26.81
CA SER A 48 17.60 -48.82 27.40
C SER A 48 18.57 -49.36 26.34
N ALA A 49 19.83 -49.49 26.75
CA ALA A 49 20.89 -50.14 25.97
C ALA A 49 21.65 -51.11 26.88
N ASP A 50 21.88 -52.33 26.38
CA ASP A 50 22.73 -53.31 27.04
C ASP A 50 24.20 -52.95 26.80
N VAL A 51 25.01 -53.07 27.84
CA VAL A 51 26.47 -52.93 27.72
C VAL A 51 27.00 -54.28 27.26
N SER A 52 27.65 -54.30 26.09
CA SER A 52 28.28 -55.51 25.56
C SER A 52 29.25 -56.09 26.59
N ARG A 53 29.28 -57.42 26.72
CA ARG A 53 30.17 -58.08 27.68
C ARG A 53 31.61 -57.66 27.43
N TYR A 54 32.27 -57.20 28.49
CA TYR A 54 33.66 -56.77 28.44
C TYR A 54 34.43 -57.32 29.64
N ASP A 55 35.75 -57.42 29.47
CA ASP A 55 36.70 -57.72 30.53
C ASP A 55 37.92 -56.80 30.40
N PHE A 56 38.93 -57.03 31.25
CA PHE A 56 40.16 -56.25 31.24
C PHE A 56 41.40 -57.10 30.89
N ARG A 57 41.21 -58.24 30.22
CA ARG A 57 42.31 -59.14 29.88
C ARG A 57 43.33 -58.47 28.98
N ASP A 58 42.89 -57.64 28.05
CA ASP A 58 43.78 -56.85 27.18
C ASP A 58 44.68 -55.90 27.98
N HIS A 59 44.13 -55.24 29.00
CA HIS A 59 44.90 -54.35 29.87
C HIS A 59 45.93 -55.14 30.67
N VAL A 60 45.51 -56.25 31.29
CA VAL A 60 46.40 -57.13 32.07
C VAL A 60 47.49 -57.74 31.18
N ALA A 61 47.15 -58.16 29.95
CA ALA A 61 48.10 -58.73 29.00
C ALA A 61 49.13 -57.71 28.52
N ARG A 62 48.75 -56.44 28.36
CA ARG A 62 49.64 -55.37 27.90
C ARG A 62 50.53 -54.80 29.00
N PHE A 63 50.04 -54.75 30.24
CA PHE A 63 50.69 -53.98 31.32
C PHE A 63 51.03 -54.80 32.56
N GLY A 64 50.60 -56.06 32.65
CA GLY A 64 50.86 -56.92 33.81
C GLY A 64 50.20 -56.46 35.11
N ALA A 65 49.22 -55.55 35.04
CA ALA A 65 48.56 -54.95 36.19
C ALA A 65 47.04 -55.08 36.10
N THR A 66 46.38 -55.23 37.25
CA THR A 66 44.91 -55.20 37.34
C THR A 66 44.43 -53.75 37.35
N PRO A 67 43.44 -53.36 36.51
CA PRO A 67 42.97 -51.99 36.47
C PRO A 67 42.03 -51.66 37.64
N ILE A 68 41.94 -50.37 37.96
CA ILE A 68 41.02 -49.81 38.96
C ILE A 68 40.00 -48.96 38.18
N PRO A 69 38.92 -49.55 37.66
CA PRO A 69 38.05 -48.87 36.70
C PRO A 69 37.24 -47.75 37.35
N SER A 70 37.15 -46.61 36.67
CA SER A 70 36.12 -45.60 36.91
C SER A 70 35.35 -45.36 35.62
N TYR A 71 34.04 -45.15 35.72
CA TYR A 71 33.19 -45.06 34.54
C TYR A 71 32.75 -43.62 34.32
N VAL A 72 32.75 -43.19 33.06
CA VAL A 72 32.19 -41.90 32.65
C VAL A 72 31.12 -42.14 31.61
N VAL A 73 30.00 -41.43 31.77
CA VAL A 73 28.87 -41.43 30.83
C VAL A 73 28.88 -40.12 30.08
N ARG A 74 28.62 -40.17 28.78
CA ARG A 74 28.71 -39.04 27.87
C ARG A 74 27.49 -38.99 26.97
N THR A 75 26.91 -37.80 26.80
CA THR A 75 25.88 -37.58 25.78
C THR A 75 26.51 -37.33 24.41
N LEU A 76 25.89 -37.80 23.33
CA LEU A 76 26.30 -37.54 21.94
C LEU A 76 25.43 -36.46 21.27
N ARG A 77 24.40 -35.97 21.98
CA ARG A 77 23.48 -34.92 21.52
C ARG A 77 23.29 -33.85 22.60
N ASP A 78 22.95 -32.64 22.17
CA ASP A 78 22.55 -31.59 23.10
C ASP A 78 21.25 -32.01 23.79
N LEU A 79 21.19 -31.85 25.11
CA LEU A 79 20.02 -32.18 25.91
C LEU A 79 19.15 -30.93 26.08
N ASP A 80 17.90 -31.01 25.67
CA ASP A 80 16.90 -29.93 25.81
C ASP A 80 16.18 -29.96 27.17
N ARG A 81 16.34 -31.05 27.93
CA ARG A 81 15.65 -31.32 29.19
C ARG A 81 16.50 -32.10 30.18
N ASP A 82 16.11 -32.06 31.44
CA ASP A 82 16.73 -32.85 32.49
C ASP A 82 16.62 -34.35 32.18
N THR A 83 17.78 -35.01 32.12
CA THR A 83 17.87 -36.42 31.75
C THR A 83 18.55 -37.21 32.86
N GLN A 84 17.85 -38.19 33.41
CA GLN A 84 18.39 -39.13 34.38
C GLN A 84 18.85 -40.39 33.65
N VAL A 85 20.09 -40.79 33.93
CA VAL A 85 20.69 -42.00 33.39
C VAL A 85 20.96 -42.96 34.53
N THR A 86 20.28 -44.09 34.51
CA THR A 86 20.42 -45.18 35.49
C THR A 86 21.24 -46.30 34.87
N VAL A 87 22.30 -46.72 35.54
CA VAL A 87 23.23 -47.74 35.06
C VAL A 87 23.18 -48.93 35.99
N ARG A 88 22.93 -50.12 35.44
CA ARG A 88 22.96 -51.39 36.19
C ARG A 88 24.39 -51.88 36.34
N VAL A 89 24.81 -52.10 37.58
CA VAL A 89 26.15 -52.54 37.99
C VAL A 89 26.09 -53.96 38.54
N ALA A 90 26.95 -54.84 38.04
CA ALA A 90 27.17 -56.19 38.53
C ALA A 90 28.53 -56.25 39.25
N ASP A 91 28.52 -56.62 40.53
CA ASP A 91 29.72 -56.81 41.33
C ASP A 91 29.52 -57.99 42.31
N PRO A 92 30.44 -58.97 42.38
CA PRO A 92 30.37 -60.06 43.35
C PRO A 92 30.19 -59.60 44.81
N ALA A 93 30.75 -58.45 45.19
CA ALA A 93 30.68 -57.91 46.54
C ALA A 93 29.30 -57.34 46.91
N LEU A 94 28.46 -57.03 45.93
CA LEU A 94 27.13 -56.44 46.14
C LEU A 94 26.02 -57.48 46.30
N GLY A 95 26.33 -58.79 46.20
CA GLY A 95 25.36 -59.89 46.39
C GLY A 95 24.23 -59.93 45.34
N GLY A 96 24.33 -59.15 44.26
CA GLY A 96 23.29 -58.99 43.24
C GLY A 96 23.57 -57.80 42.32
N ALA A 97 22.61 -57.47 41.46
CA ALA A 97 22.71 -56.29 40.60
C ALA A 97 22.24 -55.03 41.32
N ALA A 98 23.07 -53.99 41.34
CA ALA A 98 22.77 -52.69 41.91
C ALA A 98 22.63 -51.63 40.80
N THR A 99 22.23 -50.40 41.15
CA THR A 99 22.08 -49.28 40.21
C THR A 99 22.89 -48.06 40.64
N ALA A 100 23.54 -47.41 39.68
CA ALA A 100 24.17 -46.11 39.82
C ALA A 100 23.38 -45.09 38.98
N GLU A 101 23.28 -43.84 39.44
CA GLU A 101 22.48 -42.81 38.77
C GLU A 101 23.27 -41.53 38.55
N VAL A 102 23.00 -40.86 37.43
CA VAL A 102 23.50 -39.53 37.13
C VAL A 102 22.40 -38.68 36.50
N ILE A 103 22.30 -37.41 36.90
CA ILE A 103 21.33 -36.45 36.35
C ILE A 103 22.10 -35.41 35.53
N LEU A 104 21.69 -35.24 34.29
CA LEU A 104 22.20 -34.22 33.39
C LEU A 104 21.13 -33.13 33.22
N PRO A 105 21.43 -31.86 33.53
CA PRO A 105 20.45 -30.79 33.40
C PRO A 105 20.15 -30.48 31.92
N ALA A 106 18.98 -29.90 31.67
CA ALA A 106 18.65 -29.26 30.40
C ALA A 106 19.75 -28.25 30.01
N GLY A 107 20.15 -28.25 28.74
CA GLY A 107 21.23 -27.41 28.21
C GLY A 107 22.62 -28.06 28.24
N THR A 108 22.76 -29.29 28.74
CA THR A 108 23.99 -30.09 28.62
C THR A 108 24.31 -30.29 27.14
N LEU A 109 25.49 -29.87 26.69
CA LEU A 109 25.89 -29.99 25.28
C LEU A 109 26.35 -31.42 24.97
N ALA A 110 26.22 -31.83 23.71
CA ALA A 110 26.80 -33.05 23.19
C ALA A 110 28.27 -33.17 23.62
N GLY A 111 28.78 -34.38 23.83
CA GLY A 111 30.16 -34.65 24.23
C GLY A 111 30.53 -34.30 25.66
N GLU A 112 29.69 -33.59 26.41
CA GLU A 112 29.84 -33.46 27.87
C GLU A 112 29.75 -34.84 28.52
N SER A 113 30.57 -35.05 29.55
CA SER A 113 30.66 -36.33 30.23
C SER A 113 30.74 -36.14 31.74
N LEU A 114 30.05 -37.00 32.47
CA LEU A 114 29.99 -37.00 33.92
C LEU A 114 30.54 -38.31 34.50
N PRO A 115 31.14 -38.27 35.69
CA PRO A 115 31.57 -39.48 36.38
C PRO A 115 30.34 -40.24 36.89
N LEU A 116 30.33 -41.55 36.69
CA LEU A 116 29.34 -42.44 37.26
C LEU A 116 29.82 -42.89 38.64
N LEU A 117 29.15 -42.41 39.69
CA LEU A 117 29.42 -42.84 41.05
C LEU A 117 28.82 -44.24 41.27
N LEU A 118 29.69 -45.22 41.48
CA LEU A 118 29.26 -46.59 41.73
C LEU A 118 28.61 -46.72 43.12
N PRO A 119 27.73 -47.71 43.33
CA PRO A 119 27.08 -47.94 44.63
C PRO A 119 28.10 -48.17 45.75
N SER A 120 27.77 -47.73 46.96
CA SER A 120 28.60 -47.95 48.14
C SER A 120 28.87 -49.44 48.36
N GLY A 121 30.14 -49.84 48.46
CA GLY A 121 30.56 -51.24 48.60
C GLY A 121 30.96 -51.93 47.28
N ALA A 122 30.87 -51.24 46.13
CA ALA A 122 31.43 -51.71 44.88
C ALA A 122 32.97 -51.79 44.94
N THR A 123 33.54 -52.78 44.25
CA THR A 123 34.97 -53.08 44.16
C THR A 123 35.48 -52.89 42.72
N ASP A 124 36.77 -53.13 42.48
CA ASP A 124 37.35 -53.09 41.13
C ASP A 124 36.80 -54.20 40.19
N ALA A 125 36.04 -55.17 40.76
CA ALA A 125 35.32 -56.19 40.00
C ALA A 125 34.00 -55.68 39.38
N ALA A 126 33.54 -54.46 39.71
CA ALA A 126 32.29 -53.90 39.18
C ALA A 126 32.27 -53.84 37.64
N ARG A 127 31.18 -54.32 37.03
CA ARG A 127 30.92 -54.26 35.59
C ARG A 127 29.57 -53.63 35.30
N LEU A 128 29.52 -52.76 34.30
CA LEU A 128 28.27 -52.17 33.81
C LEU A 128 27.59 -53.16 32.88
N THR A 129 26.28 -53.34 33.04
CA THR A 129 25.52 -54.35 32.28
C THR A 129 24.40 -53.74 31.45
N ARG A 130 23.80 -52.64 31.91
CA ARG A 130 22.71 -51.95 31.21
C ARG A 130 22.69 -50.46 31.53
N LEU A 131 22.37 -49.66 30.53
CA LEU A 131 22.03 -48.25 30.63
C LEU A 131 20.53 -48.09 30.42
N THR A 132 19.85 -47.38 31.32
CA THR A 132 18.45 -46.97 31.19
C THR A 132 18.40 -45.45 31.26
N VAL A 133 17.81 -44.83 30.25
CA VAL A 133 17.69 -43.37 30.17
C VAL A 133 16.24 -43.02 30.39
N THR A 134 16.02 -42.24 31.44
CA THR A 134 14.73 -41.66 31.77
C THR A 134 14.88 -40.15 31.70
N HIS A 135 14.25 -39.52 30.73
CA HIS A 135 14.06 -38.08 30.79
C HIS A 135 13.11 -37.78 31.96
N ARG A 136 13.45 -36.81 32.82
CA ARG A 136 12.46 -36.35 33.82
C ARG A 136 11.24 -35.86 33.03
N VAL A 137 10.07 -36.29 33.53
CA VAL A 137 8.84 -36.73 32.83
C VAL A 137 8.41 -35.92 31.59
N GLY A 138 7.71 -36.60 30.68
CA GLY A 138 6.75 -36.01 29.75
C GLY A 138 6.19 -37.00 28.70
N PRO A 139 4.86 -37.16 28.50
CA PRO A 139 4.32 -37.93 27.37
C PRO A 139 4.51 -37.19 26.04
N GLY A 140 4.94 -37.93 25.02
CA GLY A 140 5.10 -37.42 23.64
C GLY A 140 6.33 -37.95 22.91
N PHE A 141 7.29 -38.53 23.62
CA PHE A 141 8.42 -39.24 23.01
C PHE A 141 8.50 -40.64 23.59
N ALA A 142 7.80 -41.59 22.96
CA ALA A 142 8.34 -42.94 22.95
C ALA A 142 9.71 -42.80 22.28
N ALA A 143 10.81 -43.02 23.02
CA ALA A 143 12.11 -43.17 22.39
C ALA A 143 11.93 -44.18 21.24
N ALA A 144 12.28 -43.82 20.01
CA ALA A 144 12.27 -44.81 18.95
C ALA A 144 13.19 -45.99 19.36
N PRO A 145 12.86 -47.24 19.00
CA PRO A 145 13.73 -48.38 19.31
C PRO A 145 15.17 -48.13 18.84
N GLY A 146 16.15 -48.27 19.73
CA GLY A 146 17.58 -48.13 19.41
C GLY A 146 18.25 -46.81 19.81
N VAL A 147 17.48 -45.80 20.21
CA VAL A 147 17.97 -44.42 20.40
C VAL A 147 19.04 -44.25 21.49
N VAL A 148 19.01 -45.02 22.58
CA VAL A 148 19.96 -44.85 23.69
C VAL A 148 21.40 -45.24 23.31
N ALA A 149 21.58 -46.30 22.51
CA ALA A 149 22.91 -46.75 22.09
C ALA A 149 23.59 -45.72 21.15
N ASP A 150 22.79 -44.97 20.38
CA ASP A 150 23.27 -43.94 19.44
C ASP A 150 23.39 -42.54 20.08
N GLN A 151 22.85 -42.35 21.28
CA GLN A 151 22.86 -41.07 21.99
C GLN A 151 23.87 -41.02 23.13
N TRP A 152 24.38 -42.16 23.59
CA TRP A 152 25.22 -42.23 24.77
C TRP A 152 26.51 -42.98 24.48
N ALA A 153 27.58 -42.58 25.15
CA ALA A 153 28.84 -43.31 25.14
C ALA A 153 29.30 -43.54 26.59
N VAL A 154 29.81 -44.73 26.85
CA VAL A 154 30.37 -45.10 28.16
C VAL A 154 31.83 -45.47 28.00
N THR A 155 32.68 -44.89 28.86
CA THR A 155 34.12 -45.19 28.84
C THR A 155 34.56 -45.59 30.24
N ALA A 156 35.27 -46.71 30.33
CA ALA A 156 35.99 -47.12 31.52
C ALA A 156 37.41 -46.53 31.49
N LEU A 157 37.75 -45.78 32.53
CA LEU A 157 39.06 -45.19 32.80
C LEU A 157 39.81 -46.17 33.70
N LEU A 158 40.87 -46.80 33.19
CA LEU A 158 41.48 -47.98 33.83
C LEU A 158 42.59 -47.64 34.84
N GLY A 159 43.05 -46.39 34.87
CA GLY A 159 44.10 -45.92 35.78
C GLY A 159 43.97 -44.44 36.19
N HIS A 160 44.82 -44.03 37.12
CA HIS A 160 44.79 -42.67 37.70
C HIS A 160 45.12 -41.57 36.67
N THR A 161 46.04 -41.83 35.74
CA THR A 161 46.38 -40.88 34.68
C THR A 161 45.19 -40.70 33.70
N ALA A 162 44.44 -41.75 33.40
CA ALA A 162 43.23 -41.67 32.58
C ALA A 162 42.14 -40.78 33.22
N ARG A 163 41.99 -40.87 34.56
CA ARG A 163 41.09 -39.98 35.33
C ARG A 163 41.53 -38.53 35.26
N LEU A 164 42.83 -38.25 35.46
CA LEU A 164 43.38 -36.89 35.39
C LEU A 164 43.21 -36.28 33.99
N ILE A 165 43.51 -37.06 32.95
CA ILE A 165 43.33 -36.65 31.55
C ILE A 165 41.85 -36.40 31.24
N TRP A 166 40.95 -37.22 31.77
CA TRP A 166 39.51 -36.99 31.62
C TRP A 166 39.08 -35.67 32.26
N VAL A 167 39.48 -35.37 33.50
CA VAL A 167 39.12 -34.09 34.17
C VAL A 167 39.56 -32.89 33.34
N LEU A 168 40.84 -32.82 32.96
CA LEU A 168 41.38 -31.72 32.15
C LEU A 168 40.76 -31.66 30.75
N GLY A 169 40.49 -32.82 30.17
CA GLY A 169 39.96 -32.95 28.82
C GLY A 169 38.46 -32.64 28.71
N ALA A 170 37.67 -33.00 29.72
CA ALA A 170 36.23 -32.76 29.77
C ALA A 170 35.92 -31.27 29.84
N GLU A 171 36.64 -30.51 30.67
CA GLU A 171 36.48 -29.07 30.78
C GLU A 171 36.92 -28.35 29.50
N ARG A 172 38.02 -28.80 28.87
CA ARG A 172 38.42 -28.30 27.54
C ARG A 172 37.36 -28.55 26.47
N ASP A 173 36.77 -29.75 26.45
CA ASP A 173 35.73 -30.10 25.47
C ASP A 173 34.47 -29.24 25.69
N LEU A 174 34.07 -29.02 26.95
CA LEU A 174 32.98 -28.10 27.33
C LEU A 174 33.24 -26.67 26.83
N LEU A 175 34.40 -26.10 27.17
CA LEU A 175 34.77 -24.74 26.76
C LEU A 175 34.79 -24.56 25.24
N ARG A 176 35.30 -25.55 24.49
CA ARG A 176 35.31 -25.52 23.02
C ARG A 176 33.91 -25.49 22.43
N ARG A 177 32.96 -26.22 23.01
CA ARG A 177 31.58 -26.20 22.53
C ARG A 177 30.86 -24.93 22.90
N GLN A 178 31.12 -24.40 24.09
CA GLN A 178 30.61 -23.09 24.47
C GLN A 178 31.11 -22.02 23.48
N ILE A 179 32.40 -22.04 23.11
CA ILE A 179 32.96 -21.16 22.08
C ILE A 179 32.27 -21.37 20.73
N ALA A 180 32.05 -22.61 20.30
CA ALA A 180 31.38 -22.90 19.03
C ALA A 180 29.93 -22.37 19.03
N ARG A 181 29.19 -22.58 20.12
CA ARG A 181 27.83 -22.06 20.32
C ARG A 181 27.81 -20.52 20.32
N THR A 182 28.76 -19.86 20.98
CA THR A 182 28.88 -18.40 20.96
C THR A 182 29.24 -17.90 19.57
N ALA A 183 30.10 -18.59 18.82
CA ALA A 183 30.46 -18.21 17.46
C ALA A 183 29.26 -18.28 16.50
N THR A 184 28.35 -19.25 16.66
CA THR A 184 27.14 -19.37 15.84
C THR A 184 26.06 -18.34 16.22
N GLN A 185 26.13 -17.67 17.38
CA GLN A 185 25.17 -16.61 17.74
C GLN A 185 25.19 -15.39 16.78
N ARG A 186 26.17 -15.29 15.87
CA ARG A 186 26.20 -14.25 14.81
C ARG A 186 25.31 -14.57 13.61
N GLN A 187 24.79 -15.80 13.52
CA GLN A 187 23.91 -16.22 12.42
C GLN A 187 22.46 -16.15 12.85
N LEU A 188 21.61 -15.53 12.03
CA LEU A 188 20.19 -15.35 12.30
C LEU A 188 19.49 -16.68 12.68
N ALA A 189 19.83 -17.78 12.01
CA ALA A 189 19.24 -19.10 12.24
C ALA A 189 19.50 -19.68 13.65
N THR A 190 20.55 -19.22 14.34
CA THR A 190 21.00 -19.79 15.62
C THR A 190 21.11 -18.75 16.74
N ALA A 191 21.00 -17.46 16.43
CA ALA A 191 21.02 -16.36 17.39
C ALA A 191 19.76 -16.39 18.28
N LEU A 192 19.94 -16.20 19.59
CA LEU A 192 18.87 -16.15 20.59
C LEU A 192 19.04 -14.92 21.49
N GLY A 193 17.94 -14.45 22.07
CA GLY A 193 17.88 -13.31 22.99
C GLY A 193 18.66 -12.09 22.49
N VAL A 194 19.58 -11.59 23.33
CA VAL A 194 20.38 -10.38 23.05
C VAL A 194 21.17 -10.46 21.74
N SER A 195 21.67 -11.65 21.36
CA SER A 195 22.41 -11.77 20.10
C SER A 195 21.51 -11.56 18.89
N LEU A 196 20.26 -12.02 18.97
CA LEU A 196 19.24 -11.78 17.96
C LEU A 196 18.83 -10.29 17.93
N ASP A 197 18.74 -9.66 19.10
CA ASP A 197 18.44 -8.23 19.22
C ASP A 197 19.53 -7.34 18.60
N LEU A 198 20.81 -7.72 18.74
CA LEU A 198 21.93 -7.04 18.08
C LEU A 198 21.84 -7.15 16.55
N ILE A 199 21.49 -8.33 16.01
CA ILE A 199 21.28 -8.50 14.56
C ILE A 199 20.14 -7.60 14.07
N GLY A 200 19.05 -7.49 14.84
CA GLY A 200 17.97 -6.58 14.50
C GLY A 200 18.36 -5.11 14.61
N ALA A 201 19.17 -4.73 15.60
CA ALA A 201 19.73 -3.38 15.71
C ALA A 201 20.59 -3.01 14.49
N ASP A 202 21.43 -3.93 13.99
CA ASP A 202 22.21 -3.74 12.76
C ASP A 202 21.31 -3.53 11.52
N LEU A 203 20.12 -4.14 11.52
CA LEU A 203 19.11 -3.97 10.47
C LEU A 203 18.17 -2.78 10.71
N ALA A 204 18.32 -2.05 11.83
CA ALA A 204 17.40 -1.01 12.31
C ALA A 204 15.95 -1.51 12.52
N VAL A 205 15.80 -2.79 12.87
CA VAL A 205 14.53 -3.47 13.11
C VAL A 205 14.51 -3.92 14.58
N PRO A 206 14.05 -3.08 15.53
CA PRO A 206 13.98 -3.48 16.93
C PRO A 206 12.86 -4.50 17.15
N ARG A 207 13.00 -5.34 18.18
CA ARG A 207 11.97 -6.26 18.66
C ARG A 207 10.71 -5.49 19.10
N PHE A 208 9.51 -6.06 18.88
CA PHE A 208 8.30 -5.42 19.39
C PHE A 208 8.28 -5.40 20.91
N PRO A 209 7.69 -4.36 21.51
CA PRO A 209 7.59 -4.29 22.94
C PRO A 209 6.51 -5.27 23.40
N PRO A 210 6.46 -5.57 24.69
CA PRO A 210 5.31 -6.25 25.27
C PRO A 210 4.01 -5.53 24.95
N LEU A 211 3.00 -6.28 24.51
CA LEU A 211 1.63 -5.81 24.29
C LEU A 211 0.69 -6.45 25.31
N ALA A 212 -0.54 -5.91 25.41
CA ALA A 212 -1.65 -6.56 26.07
C ALA A 212 -1.88 -7.96 25.49
N TYR A 213 -2.39 -8.90 26.28
CA TYR A 213 -2.60 -10.26 25.83
C TYR A 213 -3.61 -10.32 24.68
N SER A 214 -3.39 -11.27 23.77
CA SER A 214 -4.36 -11.66 22.75
C SER A 214 -5.01 -12.99 23.11
N VAL A 215 -6.08 -13.31 22.37
CA VAL A 215 -6.81 -14.57 22.47
C VAL A 215 -6.29 -15.51 21.38
N ASP A 216 -5.86 -16.69 21.79
CA ASP A 216 -5.61 -17.84 20.91
C ASP A 216 -6.60 -18.97 21.23
N GLU A 217 -6.57 -20.04 20.42
CA GLU A 217 -7.51 -21.16 20.55
C GLU A 217 -7.47 -21.83 21.94
N ASP A 218 -6.32 -21.77 22.61
CA ASP A 218 -6.09 -22.37 23.92
C ASP A 218 -6.39 -21.43 25.09
N THR A 219 -6.81 -20.20 24.80
CA THR A 219 -7.21 -19.23 25.82
C THR A 219 -8.64 -19.51 26.30
N VAL A 220 -8.77 -19.80 27.59
CA VAL A 220 -10.05 -20.11 28.23
C VAL A 220 -10.76 -18.85 28.68
N ALA A 221 -10.02 -17.90 29.25
CA ALA A 221 -10.53 -16.59 29.63
C ALA A 221 -9.39 -15.56 29.63
N LEU A 222 -9.73 -14.32 29.29
CA LEU A 222 -8.81 -13.18 29.28
C LEU A 222 -9.50 -11.95 29.86
N TYR A 223 -8.91 -11.38 30.91
CA TYR A 223 -9.40 -10.17 31.56
C TYR A 223 -8.31 -9.11 31.48
N HIS A 224 -8.53 -8.07 30.66
CA HIS A 224 -7.63 -6.91 30.60
C HIS A 224 -7.71 -6.06 31.87
N LEU A 225 -8.84 -6.08 32.60
CA LEU A 225 -9.08 -5.27 33.81
C LEU A 225 -9.00 -3.75 33.56
N ASP A 226 -9.18 -3.34 32.30
CA ASP A 226 -9.26 -1.95 31.85
C ASP A 226 -10.71 -1.45 31.72
N ASP A 227 -11.67 -2.22 32.23
CA ASP A 227 -13.08 -1.93 32.22
C ASP A 227 -13.40 -0.56 32.85
N LYS A 228 -14.32 0.19 32.23
CA LYS A 228 -14.75 1.49 32.75
C LYS A 228 -15.66 1.31 33.97
N PRO A 229 -15.47 2.07 35.06
CA PRO A 229 -16.40 2.07 36.18
C PRO A 229 -17.85 2.32 35.72
N GLY A 230 -18.77 1.42 36.10
CA GLY A 230 -20.19 1.50 35.75
C GLY A 230 -20.58 0.94 34.37
N ALA A 231 -19.67 0.25 33.67
CA ALA A 231 -20.00 -0.48 32.46
C ALA A 231 -21.05 -1.60 32.71
N PRO A 232 -21.85 -2.00 31.70
CA PRO A 232 -22.85 -3.06 31.84
C PRO A 232 -22.26 -4.41 32.27
N ILE A 233 -21.03 -4.68 31.83
CA ILE A 233 -20.21 -5.80 32.28
C ILE A 233 -19.15 -5.20 33.20
N ALA A 234 -19.10 -5.67 34.45
CA ALA A 234 -18.23 -5.10 35.47
C ALA A 234 -16.75 -5.44 35.26
N VAL A 235 -16.47 -6.68 34.84
CA VAL A 235 -15.16 -7.13 34.39
C VAL A 235 -15.36 -8.05 33.19
N GLU A 236 -14.97 -7.60 32.00
CA GLU A 236 -15.19 -8.33 30.76
C GLU A 236 -14.21 -9.51 30.60
N ASP A 237 -14.74 -10.64 30.10
CA ASP A 237 -13.91 -11.72 29.59
C ASP A 237 -13.83 -11.52 28.08
N PHE A 238 -12.67 -11.06 27.64
CA PHE A 238 -12.42 -10.62 26.27
C PHE A 238 -12.52 -11.78 25.26
N THR A 239 -12.37 -13.03 25.71
CA THR A 239 -12.58 -14.21 24.84
C THR A 239 -13.99 -14.26 24.26
N GLY A 240 -14.99 -13.73 24.98
CA GLY A 240 -16.38 -13.67 24.53
C GLY A 240 -16.62 -12.89 23.23
N ARG A 241 -15.63 -12.09 22.80
CA ARG A 241 -15.68 -11.36 21.52
C ARG A 241 -15.26 -12.20 20.32
N PHE A 242 -14.59 -13.33 20.54
CA PHE A 242 -14.08 -14.21 19.48
C PHE A 242 -15.11 -15.31 19.14
N PRO A 243 -15.35 -15.60 17.85
CA PRO A 243 -16.25 -16.67 17.44
C PRO A 243 -15.83 -18.03 18.03
N GLY A 244 -16.79 -18.78 18.57
CA GLY A 244 -16.55 -20.12 19.12
C GLY A 244 -16.10 -20.15 20.58
N HIS A 245 -15.89 -19.01 21.23
CA HIS A 245 -15.55 -18.91 22.64
C HIS A 245 -16.76 -18.52 23.51
N SER A 246 -16.83 -19.07 24.71
CA SER A 246 -17.84 -18.73 25.72
C SER A 246 -17.29 -17.66 26.65
N ALA A 247 -18.05 -16.59 26.89
CA ALA A 247 -17.64 -15.54 27.80
C ALA A 247 -17.86 -15.93 29.28
N HIS A 248 -16.86 -15.68 30.13
CA HIS A 248 -16.90 -15.90 31.56
C HIS A 248 -16.69 -14.60 32.34
N HIS A 249 -17.64 -13.66 32.25
CA HIS A 249 -17.53 -12.35 32.88
C HIS A 249 -17.36 -12.38 34.40
N GLY A 250 -16.60 -11.42 34.92
CA GLY A 250 -16.35 -11.25 36.34
C GLY A 250 -17.34 -10.29 37.01
N THR A 251 -17.59 -10.53 38.30
CA THR A 251 -18.38 -9.64 39.16
C THR A 251 -17.49 -9.03 40.24
N LEU A 252 -17.67 -7.73 40.49
CA LEU A 252 -16.89 -7.00 41.49
C LEU A 252 -17.54 -7.10 42.88
N SER A 253 -16.70 -7.21 43.91
CA SER A 253 -17.13 -7.15 45.31
C SER A 253 -16.07 -6.47 46.18
N GLY A 254 -16.50 -5.76 47.23
CA GLY A 254 -15.60 -5.14 48.21
C GLY A 254 -14.71 -4.02 47.64
N SER A 255 -13.50 -3.89 48.19
CA SER A 255 -12.56 -2.80 47.88
C SER A 255 -11.70 -3.07 46.63
N VAL A 256 -12.33 -2.96 45.45
CA VAL A 256 -11.66 -2.99 44.14
C VAL A 256 -11.90 -1.66 43.41
N THR A 257 -10.84 -1.05 42.87
CA THR A 257 -10.92 0.19 42.09
C THR A 257 -10.47 -0.08 40.66
N LEU A 258 -11.40 0.00 39.71
CA LEU A 258 -11.12 -0.01 38.27
C LEU A 258 -10.57 1.36 37.82
N GLY A 259 -9.82 1.37 36.72
CA GLY A 259 -9.25 2.61 36.17
C GLY A 259 -7.93 3.04 36.83
N ALA A 260 -7.33 2.20 37.68
CA ALA A 260 -5.99 2.47 38.23
C ALA A 260 -4.93 2.40 37.12
N LEU A 261 -3.75 2.99 37.32
CA LEU A 261 -2.67 2.91 36.34
C LEU A 261 -2.21 1.45 36.17
N GLY A 262 -2.45 0.90 34.98
CA GLY A 262 -2.05 -0.42 34.54
C GLY A 262 -0.69 -0.44 33.84
N ARG A 263 -0.30 -1.62 33.38
CA ARG A 263 0.87 -1.85 32.54
C ARG A 263 0.65 -1.37 31.11
N TYR A 264 -0.53 -1.60 30.54
CA TYR A 264 -0.86 -1.25 29.15
C TYR A 264 -1.96 -0.20 29.01
N GLY A 265 -2.37 0.41 30.11
CA GLY A 265 -3.44 1.39 30.16
C GLY A 265 -3.98 1.51 31.58
N THR A 266 -5.21 1.08 31.78
CA THR A 266 -5.84 1.00 33.10
C THR A 266 -5.93 -0.44 33.59
N ALA A 267 -5.98 -0.62 34.92
CA ALA A 267 -6.01 -1.91 35.59
C ALA A 267 -6.92 -1.87 36.84
N ALA A 268 -7.02 -3.00 37.56
CA ALA A 268 -7.74 -3.09 38.82
C ALA A 268 -6.78 -2.98 40.03
N ALA A 269 -6.99 -1.97 40.88
CA ALA A 269 -6.31 -1.84 42.16
C ALA A 269 -7.10 -2.49 43.29
N PHE A 270 -6.42 -3.32 44.08
CA PHE A 270 -6.96 -3.97 45.29
C PHE A 270 -6.33 -3.31 46.51
N THR A 271 -7.15 -2.66 47.33
CA THR A 271 -6.70 -1.86 48.49
C THR A 271 -7.30 -2.35 49.81
N GLY A 272 -7.88 -3.54 49.83
CA GLY A 272 -8.66 -4.04 50.97
C GLY A 272 -9.32 -5.38 50.67
N PRO A 273 -10.39 -5.74 51.41
CA PRO A 273 -11.10 -7.01 51.23
C PRO A 273 -12.08 -6.95 50.05
N GLY A 274 -11.54 -6.89 48.83
CA GLY A 274 -12.30 -6.93 47.57
C GLY A 274 -11.82 -8.05 46.64
N ALA A 275 -12.65 -8.46 45.70
CA ALA A 275 -12.30 -9.48 44.70
C ALA A 275 -13.14 -9.33 43.43
N VAL A 276 -12.57 -9.75 42.30
CA VAL A 276 -13.35 -10.11 41.11
C VAL A 276 -13.66 -11.60 41.20
N THR A 277 -14.95 -11.95 41.11
CA THR A 277 -15.40 -13.34 41.15
C THR A 277 -16.04 -13.72 39.82
N VAL A 278 -15.52 -14.78 39.21
CA VAL A 278 -16.04 -15.40 37.99
C VAL A 278 -16.74 -16.70 38.39
N ALA A 279 -17.95 -16.91 37.88
CA ALA A 279 -18.74 -18.10 38.18
C ALA A 279 -17.95 -19.39 37.85
N SER A 280 -18.15 -20.43 38.67
CA SER A 280 -17.52 -21.72 38.41
C SER A 280 -18.04 -22.30 37.10
N ASP A 281 -17.13 -22.62 36.18
CA ASP A 281 -17.41 -23.31 34.93
C ASP A 281 -16.48 -24.53 34.78
N THR A 282 -16.93 -25.53 34.03
CA THR A 282 -16.13 -26.69 33.63
C THR A 282 -14.96 -26.33 32.71
N ALA A 283 -15.04 -25.25 31.94
CA ALA A 283 -13.98 -24.77 31.05
C ALA A 283 -12.67 -24.45 31.79
N PHE A 284 -12.76 -24.05 33.06
CA PHE A 284 -11.60 -23.80 33.92
C PHE A 284 -11.02 -25.07 34.57
N GLY A 285 -11.65 -26.23 34.37
CA GLY A 285 -11.22 -27.54 34.85
C GLY A 285 -9.94 -28.01 34.16
N VAL A 286 -8.98 -28.52 34.95
CA VAL A 286 -7.74 -29.10 34.41
C VAL A 286 -7.80 -30.63 34.53
N PRO A 287 -8.27 -31.35 33.49
CA PRO A 287 -8.27 -32.81 33.49
C PRO A 287 -6.83 -33.37 33.45
N THR A 288 -6.68 -34.68 33.65
CA THR A 288 -5.36 -35.33 33.73
C THR A 288 -4.57 -35.31 32.43
N ASN A 289 -5.23 -35.06 31.30
CA ASN A 289 -4.66 -35.01 29.95
C ASN A 289 -4.50 -33.58 29.40
N SER A 290 -4.84 -32.53 30.15
CA SER A 290 -4.71 -31.14 29.71
C SER A 290 -3.80 -30.34 30.63
N GLY A 291 -3.06 -29.40 30.05
CA GLY A 291 -2.22 -28.48 30.80
C GLY A 291 -3.00 -27.34 31.44
N LEU A 292 -2.28 -26.46 32.12
CA LEU A 292 -2.78 -25.18 32.62
C LEU A 292 -1.68 -24.14 32.51
N THR A 293 -2.05 -22.94 32.08
CA THR A 293 -1.30 -21.72 32.40
C THR A 293 -2.26 -20.73 33.02
N ALA A 294 -1.97 -20.28 34.24
CA ALA A 294 -2.67 -19.17 34.88
C ALA A 294 -1.66 -18.06 35.12
N GLU A 295 -1.88 -16.90 34.49
CA GLU A 295 -0.89 -15.83 34.48
C GLU A 295 -1.52 -14.44 34.62
N CYS A 296 -0.75 -13.51 35.17
CA CYS A 296 -1.12 -12.10 35.27
C CYS A 296 0.08 -11.17 35.47
N PHE A 297 -0.15 -9.87 35.36
CA PHE A 297 0.78 -8.86 35.83
C PHE A 297 0.35 -8.32 37.19
N VAL A 298 1.32 -8.23 38.11
CA VAL A 298 1.07 -7.72 39.47
C VAL A 298 2.09 -6.66 39.84
N LYS A 299 1.60 -5.54 40.41
CA LYS A 299 2.41 -4.51 41.05
C LYS A 299 2.04 -4.45 42.53
N PRO A 300 2.85 -4.98 43.45
CA PRO A 300 2.56 -4.96 44.87
C PRO A 300 2.85 -3.58 45.50
N ASP A 301 2.11 -3.23 46.55
CA ASP A 301 2.47 -2.10 47.41
C ASP A 301 3.66 -2.47 48.33
N ALA A 302 4.22 -1.47 49.03
CA ALA A 302 5.33 -1.67 49.96
C ALA A 302 4.99 -2.67 51.07
N ASP A 303 3.79 -2.58 51.64
CA ASP A 303 3.34 -3.42 52.74
C ASP A 303 1.98 -4.05 52.42
N GLY A 304 1.84 -5.34 52.73
CA GLY A 304 0.61 -6.10 52.51
C GLY A 304 0.65 -7.46 53.20
N PRO A 305 -0.51 -7.99 53.64
CA PRO A 305 -0.59 -9.32 54.21
C PRO A 305 -0.49 -10.40 53.12
N ASP A 306 -0.31 -11.65 53.54
CA ASP A 306 -0.39 -12.80 52.65
C ASP A 306 -1.79 -12.89 52.03
N ALA A 307 -1.89 -12.83 50.71
CA ALA A 307 -3.14 -12.71 49.98
C ALA A 307 -3.09 -13.39 48.61
N ARG A 308 -4.26 -13.78 48.09
CA ARG A 308 -4.39 -14.33 46.73
C ARG A 308 -4.31 -13.21 45.70
N ILE A 309 -3.66 -13.52 44.57
CA ILE A 309 -3.66 -12.69 43.35
C ILE A 309 -4.65 -13.32 42.35
N LEU A 310 -4.56 -14.64 42.16
CA LEU A 310 -5.40 -15.37 41.23
C LEU A 310 -5.59 -16.80 41.74
N ALA A 311 -6.82 -17.29 41.85
CA ALA A 311 -7.06 -18.63 42.35
C ALA A 311 -8.32 -19.27 41.79
N ARG A 312 -8.30 -20.60 41.69
CA ARG A 312 -9.46 -21.46 41.54
C ARG A 312 -9.38 -22.61 42.53
N ARG A 313 -9.46 -22.27 43.82
CA ARG A 313 -9.50 -23.22 44.94
C ARG A 313 -10.03 -22.55 46.21
N GLY A 314 -10.58 -23.35 47.13
CA GLY A 314 -10.80 -22.94 48.53
C GLY A 314 -9.49 -22.77 49.31
N ALA A 315 -9.57 -22.45 50.61
CA ALA A 315 -8.38 -22.39 51.48
C ALA A 315 -7.59 -23.71 51.48
N THR A 316 -8.33 -24.82 51.42
CA THR A 316 -7.83 -26.20 51.28
C THR A 316 -8.60 -26.90 50.15
N GLY A 317 -8.08 -28.03 49.66
CA GLY A 317 -8.73 -28.85 48.64
C GLY A 317 -8.18 -28.66 47.23
N ALA A 318 -8.84 -29.32 46.27
CA ALA A 318 -8.37 -29.40 44.90
C ALA A 318 -8.48 -28.05 44.15
N GLY A 319 -7.52 -27.80 43.25
CA GLY A 319 -7.43 -26.60 42.43
C GLY A 319 -6.04 -25.96 42.48
N TRP A 320 -5.98 -24.67 42.12
CA TRP A 320 -4.72 -23.95 41.99
C TRP A 320 -4.81 -22.51 42.50
N SER A 321 -3.70 -21.95 42.99
CA SER A 321 -3.61 -20.54 43.39
C SER A 321 -2.23 -19.94 43.12
N LEU A 322 -2.24 -18.62 42.84
CA LEU A 322 -1.12 -17.70 42.87
C LEU A 322 -1.36 -16.69 43.99
N GLU A 323 -0.40 -16.56 44.89
CA GLU A 323 -0.50 -15.80 46.13
C GLU A 323 0.74 -14.92 46.32
N LEU A 324 0.55 -13.76 46.93
CA LEU A 324 1.59 -12.79 47.29
C LEU A 324 1.70 -12.70 48.80
N GLY A 325 2.90 -12.72 49.35
CA GLY A 325 3.07 -12.64 50.81
C GLY A 325 4.50 -12.79 51.27
N ALA A 326 4.70 -13.01 52.57
CA ALA A 326 5.98 -13.40 53.16
C ALA A 326 6.06 -14.90 53.43
N PHE A 327 4.92 -15.56 53.69
CA PHE A 327 4.78 -17.00 53.92
C PHE A 327 5.79 -17.59 54.93
N GLY A 328 6.19 -16.79 55.93
CA GLY A 328 7.16 -17.20 56.95
C GLY A 328 8.60 -17.42 56.44
N ARG A 329 8.94 -16.98 55.22
CA ARG A 329 10.27 -17.21 54.61
C ARG A 329 11.28 -16.07 54.74
N GLY A 330 10.94 -15.02 55.49
CA GLY A 330 11.83 -13.86 55.69
C GLY A 330 12.00 -12.96 54.46
N LEU A 331 11.29 -13.22 53.36
CA LEU A 331 11.27 -12.38 52.16
C LEU A 331 9.85 -11.81 51.99
N PRO A 332 9.63 -10.49 52.07
CA PRO A 332 8.32 -9.91 51.83
C PRO A 332 7.96 -9.96 50.33
N ARG A 333 6.66 -9.94 50.00
CA ARG A 333 6.16 -9.86 48.62
C ARG A 333 6.76 -10.95 47.70
N THR A 334 6.99 -12.14 48.22
CA THR A 334 7.32 -13.33 47.43
C THR A 334 6.03 -13.90 46.82
N VAL A 335 6.16 -14.61 45.70
CA VAL A 335 5.05 -15.34 45.09
C VAL A 335 5.07 -16.78 45.57
N ARG A 336 3.90 -17.29 45.93
CA ARG A 336 3.64 -18.71 46.18
C ARG A 336 2.64 -19.21 45.14
N ALA A 337 2.94 -20.34 44.54
CA ALA A 337 1.96 -21.06 43.73
C ALA A 337 1.62 -22.39 44.39
N THR A 338 0.34 -22.74 44.42
CA THR A 338 -0.10 -24.01 45.00
C THR A 338 -0.97 -24.76 43.99
N VAL A 339 -0.70 -26.05 43.80
CA VAL A 339 -1.50 -26.96 42.98
C VAL A 339 -1.86 -28.18 43.80
N SER A 340 -3.14 -28.54 43.89
CA SER A 340 -3.57 -29.75 44.58
C SER A 340 -4.72 -30.44 43.86
N ASP A 341 -4.75 -31.77 43.87
CA ASP A 341 -5.90 -32.58 43.46
C ASP A 341 -6.80 -32.99 44.66
N GLY A 342 -6.51 -32.46 45.86
CA GLY A 342 -7.14 -32.84 47.13
C GLY A 342 -6.45 -33.96 47.90
N THR A 343 -5.53 -34.71 47.26
CA THR A 343 -4.73 -35.80 47.84
C THR A 343 -3.23 -35.45 47.84
N LEU A 344 -2.70 -35.04 46.69
CA LEU A 344 -1.35 -34.54 46.48
C LEU A 344 -1.37 -33.02 46.39
N GLU A 345 -0.40 -32.36 47.00
CA GLU A 345 -0.22 -30.90 46.92
C GLU A 345 1.23 -30.54 46.61
N HIS A 346 1.40 -29.62 45.67
CA HIS A 346 2.67 -28.99 45.31
C HIS A 346 2.62 -27.52 45.68
N VAL A 347 3.60 -27.07 46.47
CA VAL A 347 3.80 -25.67 46.83
C VAL A 347 5.13 -25.20 46.23
N LEU A 348 5.07 -24.16 45.41
CA LEU A 348 6.20 -23.55 44.71
C LEU A 348 6.42 -22.12 45.21
N HIS A 349 7.68 -21.68 45.24
CA HIS A 349 8.03 -20.34 45.71
C HIS A 349 8.96 -19.63 44.75
N SER A 350 8.78 -18.31 44.57
CA SER A 350 9.64 -17.53 43.68
C SER A 350 11.08 -17.39 44.17
N GLY A 351 11.33 -17.55 45.48
CA GLY A 351 12.65 -17.36 46.09
C GLY A 351 13.17 -15.91 46.05
N ARG A 352 12.35 -14.97 45.59
CA ARG A 352 12.68 -13.54 45.45
C ARG A 352 11.46 -12.65 45.70
N SER A 353 11.70 -11.47 46.29
CA SER A 353 10.69 -10.42 46.49
C SER A 353 10.36 -9.71 45.17
N LEU A 354 9.08 -9.43 44.96
CA LEU A 354 8.61 -8.58 43.87
C LEU A 354 8.94 -7.11 44.14
N ARG A 355 9.19 -6.35 43.07
CA ARG A 355 9.45 -4.91 43.12
C ARG A 355 8.15 -4.13 43.16
N THR A 356 8.14 -2.99 43.85
CA THR A 356 6.93 -2.18 44.11
C THR A 356 6.75 -1.03 43.11
N ASP A 357 7.78 -0.72 42.33
CA ASP A 357 7.83 0.39 41.37
C ASP A 357 7.38 -0.01 39.96
N ARG A 358 7.22 -1.30 39.68
CA ARG A 358 6.88 -1.84 38.36
C ARG A 358 5.99 -3.08 38.44
N PHE A 359 5.25 -3.34 37.36
CA PHE A 359 4.54 -4.60 37.18
C PHE A 359 5.51 -5.76 36.93
N THR A 360 5.25 -6.88 37.60
CA THR A 360 5.98 -8.15 37.44
C THR A 360 5.02 -9.17 36.81
N HIS A 361 5.48 -9.91 35.80
CA HIS A 361 4.72 -11.05 35.27
C HIS A 361 4.84 -12.24 36.21
N VAL A 362 3.73 -12.94 36.47
CA VAL A 362 3.70 -14.17 37.24
C VAL A 362 2.86 -15.21 36.51
N ALA A 363 3.35 -16.44 36.44
CA ALA A 363 2.60 -17.54 35.83
C ALA A 363 2.79 -18.86 36.58
N LEU A 364 1.69 -19.57 36.79
CA LEU A 364 1.67 -20.96 37.23
C LEU A 364 1.39 -21.85 36.01
N VAL A 365 2.28 -22.80 35.76
CA VAL A 365 2.18 -23.74 34.64
C VAL A 365 2.08 -25.16 35.18
N VAL A 366 1.05 -25.90 34.75
CA VAL A 366 0.93 -27.35 34.94
C VAL A 366 1.11 -27.99 33.58
N ASP A 367 2.26 -28.61 33.35
CA ASP A 367 2.55 -29.30 32.11
C ASP A 367 2.34 -30.81 32.31
N ARG A 368 1.17 -31.29 31.89
CA ARG A 368 0.88 -32.74 31.88
C ARG A 368 1.72 -33.48 30.86
N ALA A 369 2.09 -32.80 29.76
CA ALA A 369 2.95 -33.33 28.72
C ALA A 369 4.43 -33.39 29.11
N GLU A 370 4.85 -32.69 30.17
CA GLU A 370 6.16 -32.81 30.83
C GLU A 370 6.05 -33.36 32.26
N GLY A 371 4.87 -33.81 32.68
CA GLY A 371 4.62 -34.25 34.06
C GLY A 371 5.22 -33.32 35.12
N SER A 372 5.06 -32.00 34.96
CA SER A 372 5.70 -30.99 35.80
C SER A 372 4.76 -29.86 36.21
N VAL A 373 5.10 -29.18 37.30
CA VAL A 373 4.46 -27.95 37.77
C VAL A 373 5.56 -26.91 37.95
N ALA A 374 5.37 -25.71 37.39
CA ALA A 374 6.36 -24.65 37.40
C ALA A 374 5.76 -23.30 37.80
N LEU A 375 6.57 -22.50 38.51
CA LEU A 375 6.29 -21.10 38.79
C LEU A 375 7.27 -20.23 37.99
N TRP A 376 6.73 -19.29 37.24
CA TRP A 376 7.49 -18.32 36.46
C TRP A 376 7.29 -16.91 37.03
N VAL A 377 8.36 -16.12 37.05
CA VAL A 377 8.35 -14.72 37.48
C VAL A 377 9.18 -13.92 36.49
N ASP A 378 8.65 -12.86 35.91
CA ASP A 378 9.30 -12.10 34.83
C ASP A 378 9.86 -13.05 33.76
N GLY A 379 9.06 -14.03 33.33
CA GLY A 379 9.39 -15.01 32.29
C GLY A 379 10.60 -15.91 32.56
N GLU A 380 11.18 -15.85 33.75
CA GLU A 380 12.18 -16.80 34.24
C GLU A 380 11.50 -17.86 35.12
N ARG A 381 11.91 -19.12 34.94
CA ARG A 381 11.40 -20.24 35.73
C ARG A 381 12.00 -20.19 37.14
N ALA A 382 11.20 -19.77 38.12
CA ALA A 382 11.61 -19.56 39.50
C ALA A 382 11.62 -20.85 40.34
N ASP A 383 10.69 -21.77 40.08
CA ASP A 383 10.64 -23.09 40.72
C ASP A 383 10.02 -24.12 39.75
N LEU A 384 10.40 -25.38 39.87
CA LEU A 384 9.96 -26.50 39.04
C LEU A 384 9.90 -27.77 39.88
N ARG A 385 8.74 -28.45 39.86
CA ARG A 385 8.50 -29.70 40.57
C ARG A 385 7.97 -30.77 39.61
N PRO A 386 8.38 -32.04 39.78
CA PRO A 386 7.67 -33.14 39.13
C PRO A 386 6.22 -33.18 39.62
N ALA A 387 5.26 -33.24 38.70
CA ALA A 387 3.84 -33.33 39.04
C ALA A 387 3.52 -34.65 39.76
N GLY A 388 4.27 -35.72 39.49
CA GLY A 388 4.04 -37.04 40.08
C GLY A 388 2.69 -37.62 39.66
N ALA A 389 1.98 -38.27 40.59
CA ALA A 389 0.67 -38.86 40.37
C ALA A 389 -0.50 -37.86 40.57
N LEU A 390 -0.26 -36.57 40.34
CA LEU A 390 -1.27 -35.52 40.50
C LEU A 390 -2.51 -35.83 39.65
N GLY A 391 -3.66 -35.96 40.29
CA GLY A 391 -4.98 -36.15 39.70
C GLY A 391 -5.54 -34.87 39.04
N PRO A 392 -6.81 -34.90 38.60
CA PRO A 392 -7.46 -33.76 37.96
C PRO A 392 -7.69 -32.58 38.92
N LEU A 393 -7.58 -31.35 38.41
CA LEU A 393 -7.85 -30.10 39.15
C LEU A 393 -9.22 -29.54 38.73
N THR A 394 -10.28 -30.32 38.96
CA THR A 394 -11.64 -30.03 38.45
C THR A 394 -12.66 -29.68 39.53
N ALA A 395 -12.21 -29.24 40.72
CA ALA A 395 -13.15 -28.79 41.76
C ALA A 395 -14.01 -27.60 41.29
N ALA A 396 -15.28 -27.61 41.66
CA ALA A 396 -16.27 -26.59 41.32
C ALA A 396 -16.10 -25.30 42.17
N HIS A 397 -14.91 -24.71 42.11
CA HIS A 397 -14.62 -23.42 42.71
C HIS A 397 -14.70 -22.30 41.66
N PRO A 398 -15.23 -21.12 42.04
CA PRO A 398 -15.15 -19.94 41.18
C PRO A 398 -13.69 -19.56 40.94
N VAL A 399 -13.42 -18.89 39.82
CA VAL A 399 -12.15 -18.19 39.64
C VAL A 399 -12.24 -16.86 40.39
N VAL A 400 -11.21 -16.57 41.17
CA VAL A 400 -11.12 -15.35 41.99
C VAL A 400 -9.85 -14.60 41.60
N ILE A 401 -10.01 -13.36 41.16
CA ILE A 401 -8.90 -12.40 40.98
C ILE A 401 -8.89 -11.48 42.19
N GLY A 402 -7.76 -11.48 42.90
CA GLY A 402 -7.60 -10.83 44.20
C GLY A 402 -7.81 -11.79 45.39
N PRO A 403 -7.84 -11.24 46.62
CA PRO A 403 -7.67 -11.98 47.87
C PRO A 403 -8.79 -12.97 48.18
N GLY A 404 -10.04 -12.62 47.89
CA GLY A 404 -11.22 -13.41 48.23
C GLY A 404 -11.44 -13.61 49.74
N ALA A 405 -12.63 -14.08 50.12
CA ALA A 405 -12.97 -14.56 51.47
C ALA A 405 -12.61 -13.61 52.65
N GLY A 406 -12.76 -12.28 52.47
CA GLY A 406 -12.56 -11.29 53.54
C GLY A 406 -11.09 -10.97 53.89
N THR A 407 -10.13 -11.55 53.18
CA THR A 407 -8.71 -11.19 53.29
C THR A 407 -8.40 -9.94 52.48
N ALA A 408 -7.37 -9.18 52.83
CA ALA A 408 -7.02 -7.93 52.13
C ALA A 408 -5.81 -8.11 51.22
N LEU A 409 -5.85 -7.55 50.00
CA LEU A 409 -4.69 -7.45 49.11
C LEU A 409 -4.32 -5.97 48.98
N ARG A 410 -3.02 -5.71 48.81
CA ARG A 410 -2.43 -4.40 48.52
C ARG A 410 -1.57 -4.51 47.27
N ALA A 411 -2.22 -4.49 46.11
CA ALA A 411 -1.58 -4.62 44.81
C ALA A 411 -2.50 -4.14 43.68
N THR A 412 -1.91 -3.75 42.56
CA THR A 412 -2.60 -3.60 41.27
C THR A 412 -2.38 -4.85 40.44
N ILE A 413 -3.46 -5.42 39.89
CA ILE A 413 -3.44 -6.57 38.99
C ILE A 413 -3.92 -6.13 37.62
N ASP A 414 -3.22 -6.58 36.59
CA ASP A 414 -3.49 -6.28 35.19
C ASP A 414 -3.33 -7.55 34.34
N GLU A 415 -4.00 -7.60 33.18
CA GLU A 415 -3.86 -8.64 32.16
C GLU A 415 -3.87 -10.08 32.71
N VAL A 416 -5.03 -10.58 33.13
CA VAL A 416 -5.20 -11.93 33.66
C VAL A 416 -5.59 -12.88 32.54
N ARG A 417 -4.78 -13.92 32.27
CA ARG A 417 -5.09 -14.96 31.28
C ARG A 417 -5.07 -16.36 31.90
N ILE A 418 -6.05 -17.17 31.50
CA ILE A 418 -6.11 -18.58 31.82
C ILE A 418 -6.13 -19.37 30.51
N SER A 419 -5.25 -20.35 30.36
CA SER A 419 -5.13 -21.18 29.17
C SER A 419 -5.19 -22.67 29.50
N ARG A 420 -5.79 -23.46 28.60
CA ARG A 420 -5.89 -24.94 28.70
C ARG A 420 -4.61 -25.69 28.35
N VAL A 421 -3.55 -24.95 28.04
CA VAL A 421 -2.22 -25.48 27.68
C VAL A 421 -1.13 -24.99 28.62
N ALA A 422 -0.05 -25.76 28.68
CA ALA A 422 1.17 -25.36 29.36
C ALA A 422 2.03 -24.49 28.45
N ARG A 423 2.02 -23.18 28.67
CA ARG A 423 2.88 -22.23 27.94
C ARG A 423 4.30 -22.34 28.50
N ARG A 424 5.28 -22.45 27.60
CA ARG A 424 6.69 -22.77 27.96
C ARG A 424 7.65 -21.61 27.77
N THR A 425 7.23 -20.56 27.08
CA THR A 425 8.06 -19.40 26.77
C THR A 425 7.28 -18.14 27.10
N PHE A 426 7.86 -17.32 27.98
CA PHE A 426 7.33 -16.00 28.31
C PHE A 426 8.33 -14.89 28.00
N ALA A 427 9.43 -15.21 27.32
CA ALA A 427 10.52 -14.27 27.06
C ALA A 427 10.17 -13.31 25.90
N PRO A 428 10.52 -12.01 25.99
CA PRO A 428 11.21 -11.32 27.09
C PRO A 428 10.26 -10.63 28.11
N VAL A 429 9.04 -11.16 28.30
CA VAL A 429 7.97 -10.75 29.24
C VAL A 429 7.08 -9.61 28.77
N LEU A 430 6.11 -9.75 27.88
CA LEU A 430 5.71 -10.78 26.93
C LEU A 430 5.59 -10.02 25.59
N GLY A 431 6.76 -9.62 25.08
CA GLY A 431 6.92 -9.05 23.75
C GLY A 431 7.15 -10.14 22.70
N GLU A 432 7.59 -9.74 21.52
CA GLU A 432 7.84 -10.67 20.41
C GLU A 432 8.88 -11.74 20.79
N ASP A 433 8.55 -13.01 20.54
CA ASP A 433 9.45 -14.13 20.85
C ASP A 433 10.62 -14.23 19.85
N ASP A 434 11.64 -15.02 20.19
CA ASP A 434 12.85 -15.17 19.36
C ASP A 434 12.56 -15.76 17.97
N GLU A 435 11.59 -16.65 17.84
CA GLU A 435 11.26 -17.29 16.58
C GLU A 435 10.46 -16.35 15.66
N HIS A 436 9.47 -15.65 16.22
CA HIS A 436 8.72 -14.60 15.55
C HIS A 436 9.66 -13.47 15.09
N TYR A 437 10.52 -12.97 15.99
CA TYR A 437 11.48 -11.93 15.65
C TYR A 437 12.48 -12.40 14.59
N ARG A 438 12.97 -13.64 14.68
CA ARG A 438 13.85 -14.23 13.66
C ARG A 438 13.19 -14.29 12.28
N ARG A 439 11.92 -14.71 12.20
CA ARG A 439 11.16 -14.70 10.93
C ARG A 439 11.09 -13.28 10.37
N ARG A 440 10.78 -12.29 11.21
CA ARG A 440 10.70 -10.88 10.81
C ARG A 440 12.04 -10.34 10.30
N LEU A 441 13.14 -10.57 11.02
CA LEU A 441 14.49 -10.20 10.55
C LEU A 441 14.88 -10.90 9.23
N GLY A 442 14.34 -12.10 8.98
CA GLY A 442 14.49 -12.81 7.71
C GLY A 442 13.89 -12.04 6.51
N LEU A 443 12.81 -11.28 6.73
CA LEU A 443 12.18 -10.43 5.70
C LEU A 443 13.11 -9.30 5.26
N PHE A 444 13.69 -8.57 6.23
CA PHE A 444 14.55 -7.41 5.98
C PHE A 444 15.92 -7.77 5.39
N ARG A 445 16.30 -9.05 5.41
CA ARG A 445 17.49 -9.55 4.69
C ARG A 445 17.27 -9.74 3.19
N ARG A 446 16.04 -9.85 2.72
CA ARG A 446 15.74 -10.13 1.30
C ARG A 446 15.50 -8.82 0.54
N TRP A 447 16.35 -8.58 -0.46
CA TRP A 447 16.09 -7.56 -1.48
C TRP A 447 15.03 -8.09 -2.43
N THR A 448 13.76 -8.00 -2.03
CA THR A 448 12.64 -8.38 -2.88
C THR A 448 12.21 -7.13 -3.65
N LEU A 449 12.19 -7.18 -4.98
CA LEU A 449 11.55 -6.13 -5.76
C LEU A 449 10.06 -6.08 -5.37
N PRO A 450 9.50 -4.90 -5.09
CA PRO A 450 8.15 -4.78 -4.55
C PRO A 450 7.12 -4.92 -5.67
N THR A 451 6.97 -6.14 -6.21
CA THR A 451 5.88 -6.49 -7.12
C THR A 451 4.69 -7.02 -6.31
N PRO A 452 3.43 -6.84 -6.76
CA PRO A 452 2.25 -7.35 -6.06
C PRO A 452 2.30 -8.86 -5.80
N ALA A 453 2.82 -9.63 -6.76
CA ALA A 453 2.99 -11.08 -6.62
C ALA A 453 4.02 -11.42 -5.54
N ALA A 454 5.18 -10.76 -5.54
CA ALA A 454 6.20 -10.98 -4.52
C ALA A 454 5.71 -10.56 -3.13
N LEU A 455 5.00 -9.44 -3.04
CA LEU A 455 4.39 -8.96 -1.80
C LEU A 455 3.33 -9.94 -1.29
N THR A 456 2.49 -10.48 -2.17
CA THR A 456 1.49 -11.51 -1.83
C THR A 456 2.16 -12.77 -1.26
N THR A 457 3.23 -13.25 -1.88
CA THR A 457 4.00 -14.40 -1.37
C THR A 457 4.58 -14.11 0.01
N VAL A 458 5.25 -12.97 0.18
CA VAL A 458 5.86 -12.60 1.46
C VAL A 458 4.82 -12.44 2.57
N LEU A 459 3.66 -11.85 2.26
CA LEU A 459 2.56 -11.72 3.20
C LEU A 459 2.04 -13.08 3.67
N ASN A 460 1.72 -13.99 2.73
CA ASN A 460 1.21 -15.32 3.07
C ASN A 460 2.25 -16.17 3.82
N ASP A 461 3.52 -16.12 3.42
CA ASP A 461 4.61 -16.79 4.12
C ASP A 461 4.78 -16.28 5.57
N ALA A 462 4.56 -14.98 5.80
CA ALA A 462 4.72 -14.37 7.11
C ALA A 462 3.56 -14.71 8.07
N VAL A 463 2.30 -14.64 7.59
CA VAL A 463 1.11 -14.79 8.43
C VAL A 463 0.67 -16.24 8.64
N GLY A 464 1.08 -17.15 7.75
CA GLY A 464 0.63 -18.53 7.76
C GLY A 464 -0.86 -18.67 7.42
N THR A 465 -1.57 -19.50 8.18
CA THR A 465 -2.98 -19.81 7.91
C THR A 465 -3.94 -18.83 8.57
N ILE A 466 -5.00 -18.42 7.87
CA ILE A 466 -6.16 -17.71 8.45
C ILE A 466 -7.41 -18.51 8.06
N GLY A 467 -8.20 -18.93 9.05
CA GLY A 467 -9.37 -19.80 8.83
C GLY A 467 -9.02 -21.08 8.06
N ASP A 468 -7.91 -21.73 8.43
CA ASP A 468 -7.36 -22.95 7.79
C ASP A 468 -6.92 -22.83 6.32
N VAL A 469 -6.86 -21.61 5.78
CA VAL A 469 -6.37 -21.35 4.42
C VAL A 469 -4.89 -21.00 4.44
N ALA A 470 -4.05 -21.75 3.73
CA ALA A 470 -2.60 -21.56 3.70
C ALA A 470 -2.12 -20.29 2.98
N ASN A 471 -2.89 -19.78 2.01
CA ASN A 471 -2.61 -18.51 1.31
C ASN A 471 -3.82 -17.57 1.46
N PRO A 472 -4.03 -17.00 2.65
CA PRO A 472 -5.26 -16.27 2.96
C PRO A 472 -5.33 -14.85 2.38
N LEU A 473 -4.21 -14.27 1.95
CA LEU A 473 -4.13 -12.88 1.49
C LEU A 473 -3.86 -12.78 -0.02
N VAL A 474 -4.43 -11.76 -0.65
CA VAL A 474 -4.16 -11.35 -2.04
C VAL A 474 -3.90 -9.84 -2.09
N VAL A 475 -2.91 -9.43 -2.88
CA VAL A 475 -2.65 -8.03 -3.23
C VAL A 475 -3.18 -7.75 -4.64
N ASP A 476 -4.21 -6.92 -4.75
CA ASP A 476 -4.72 -6.43 -6.04
C ASP A 476 -4.11 -5.06 -6.38
N ASP A 477 -3.61 -4.90 -7.59
CA ASP A 477 -3.08 -3.63 -8.14
C ASP A 477 -3.90 -3.12 -9.34
N THR A 478 -5.04 -3.76 -9.63
CA THR A 478 -5.86 -3.41 -10.78
C THR A 478 -6.60 -2.10 -10.54
N ASP A 479 -6.27 -1.08 -11.34
CA ASP A 479 -7.00 0.18 -11.39
C ASP A 479 -8.49 -0.08 -11.65
N SER A 480 -9.32 0.53 -10.83
CA SER A 480 -10.75 0.49 -11.07
C SER A 480 -11.13 1.36 -12.27
N PRO A 481 -12.16 0.96 -13.05
CA PRO A 481 -12.67 1.78 -14.14
C PRO A 481 -13.01 3.19 -13.66
N ALA A 482 -12.70 4.19 -14.48
CA ALA A 482 -12.97 5.58 -14.17
C ALA A 482 -13.50 6.30 -15.40
N ASP A 483 -14.64 6.98 -15.24
CA ASP A 483 -15.17 7.90 -16.24
C ASP A 483 -14.42 9.22 -16.13
N ARG A 484 -14.09 9.83 -17.28
CA ARG A 484 -13.22 11.00 -17.35
C ARG A 484 -13.83 12.07 -18.25
N GLY A 485 -13.50 13.32 -17.93
CA GLY A 485 -13.81 14.49 -18.74
C GLY A 485 -12.66 15.46 -18.68
N HIS A 486 -12.31 16.08 -19.80
CA HIS A 486 -11.19 17.02 -19.86
C HIS A 486 -11.53 18.33 -20.55
N THR A 487 -10.76 19.36 -20.21
CA THR A 487 -10.72 20.63 -20.93
C THR A 487 -9.29 21.15 -20.98
N VAL A 488 -8.98 22.00 -21.96
CA VAL A 488 -7.70 22.69 -22.05
C VAL A 488 -7.91 24.13 -21.61
N VAL A 489 -7.09 24.57 -20.66
CA VAL A 489 -7.06 25.96 -20.21
C VAL A 489 -5.73 26.57 -20.65
N ARG A 490 -5.79 27.76 -21.24
CA ARG A 490 -4.62 28.53 -21.63
C ARG A 490 -4.25 29.50 -20.51
N VAL A 491 -3.08 29.29 -19.92
CA VAL A 491 -2.46 30.24 -19.00
C VAL A 491 -1.74 31.32 -19.82
N VAL A 492 -2.06 32.59 -19.61
CA VAL A 492 -1.42 33.72 -20.29
C VAL A 492 -0.62 34.57 -19.31
N PRO A 493 0.52 35.16 -19.73
CA PRO A 493 1.26 36.08 -18.88
C PRO A 493 0.43 37.34 -18.63
N VAL A 494 0.64 37.98 -17.48
CA VAL A 494 0.06 39.31 -17.19
C VAL A 494 0.92 40.42 -17.79
N ALA A 495 2.25 40.25 -17.79
CA ALA A 495 3.21 41.18 -18.35
C ALA A 495 4.51 40.46 -18.74
N LEU A 496 5.24 41.02 -19.70
CA LEU A 496 6.59 40.61 -20.10
C LEU A 496 7.59 41.76 -19.85
N PRO A 497 8.43 41.68 -18.81
CA PRO A 497 9.55 42.59 -18.56
C PRO A 497 10.38 42.97 -19.79
N PRO A 498 11.05 44.14 -19.78
CA PRO A 498 11.97 44.54 -20.85
C PRO A 498 13.04 43.48 -21.14
N GLY A 499 13.23 43.18 -22.43
CA GLY A 499 14.19 42.17 -22.90
C GLY A 499 13.70 40.73 -22.83
N GLU A 500 12.55 40.45 -22.21
CA GLU A 500 12.01 39.10 -22.11
C GLU A 500 11.26 38.70 -23.39
N SER A 501 11.33 37.41 -23.73
CA SER A 501 10.62 36.79 -24.85
C SER A 501 9.78 35.60 -24.39
N ILE A 502 8.73 35.29 -25.14
CA ILE A 502 7.85 34.13 -24.94
C ILE A 502 7.40 33.57 -26.28
N ASP A 503 7.33 32.24 -26.40
CA ASP A 503 6.75 31.57 -27.57
C ASP A 503 5.27 31.17 -27.40
N ALA A 504 4.67 30.65 -28.47
CA ALA A 504 3.27 30.18 -28.52
C ALA A 504 2.92 29.14 -27.45
N THR A 505 3.90 28.34 -27.01
CA THR A 505 3.71 27.29 -26.01
C THR A 505 3.74 27.85 -24.59
N GLY A 506 4.24 29.07 -24.41
CA GLY A 506 4.45 29.72 -23.13
C GLY A 506 5.87 29.59 -22.58
N ARG A 507 6.82 29.06 -23.37
CA ARG A 507 8.24 28.99 -22.97
C ARG A 507 8.84 30.39 -23.04
N ARG A 508 9.45 30.83 -21.94
CA ARG A 508 10.10 32.13 -21.78
C ARG A 508 11.59 32.05 -22.13
N GLY A 509 12.18 33.18 -22.51
CA GLY A 509 13.62 33.30 -22.76
C GLY A 509 14.08 32.73 -24.10
N VAL A 510 13.19 32.66 -25.09
CA VAL A 510 13.51 32.27 -26.47
C VAL A 510 14.47 33.28 -27.08
N THR A 511 15.64 32.81 -27.52
CA THR A 511 16.79 33.68 -27.81
C THR A 511 16.77 34.24 -29.23
N SER A 512 16.22 33.48 -30.19
CA SER A 512 16.12 33.86 -31.60
C SER A 512 14.89 33.25 -32.28
N GLU A 513 14.56 33.77 -33.46
CA GLU A 513 13.54 33.16 -34.34
C GLU A 513 14.02 31.83 -34.91
N GLU A 514 15.32 31.69 -35.14
CA GLU A 514 15.96 30.46 -35.62
C GLU A 514 15.75 29.29 -34.64
N GLU A 515 15.78 29.56 -33.33
CA GLU A 515 15.46 28.58 -32.30
C GLU A 515 14.02 28.04 -32.40
N LEU A 516 13.09 28.84 -32.92
CA LEU A 516 11.66 28.51 -32.98
C LEU A 516 11.22 27.99 -34.36
N TYR A 517 11.79 28.52 -35.43
CA TYR A 517 11.36 28.28 -36.81
C TYR A 517 12.40 27.56 -37.69
N GLY A 518 13.65 27.41 -37.22
CA GLY A 518 14.76 26.90 -38.03
C GLY A 518 15.43 27.96 -38.90
N ASP A 519 16.32 27.53 -39.81
CA ASP A 519 17.09 28.40 -40.69
C ASP A 519 16.21 29.30 -41.56
N ALA A 520 16.70 30.53 -41.77
CA ALA A 520 15.94 31.65 -42.31
C ALA A 520 15.91 31.68 -43.87
N ASP A 521 15.85 30.52 -44.52
CA ASP A 521 15.94 30.39 -45.99
C ASP A 521 14.85 31.18 -46.76
N ASP A 522 13.79 31.62 -46.06
CA ASP A 522 12.66 32.41 -46.58
C ASP A 522 12.64 33.89 -46.10
N LEU A 523 13.79 34.55 -45.88
CA LEU A 523 13.83 35.97 -45.46
C LEU A 523 13.56 36.97 -46.58
N THR A 524 13.56 36.54 -47.84
CA THR A 524 13.32 37.42 -48.99
C THR A 524 11.97 37.09 -49.64
N ILE A 525 11.09 38.09 -49.70
CA ILE A 525 9.80 38.02 -50.40
C ILE A 525 9.64 39.26 -51.27
N ASP A 526 9.01 39.11 -52.44
CA ASP A 526 8.59 40.29 -53.20
C ASP A 526 7.44 41.00 -52.46
N PRO A 527 7.54 42.32 -52.20
CA PRO A 527 6.49 43.07 -51.50
C PRO A 527 5.12 43.03 -52.20
N VAL A 528 5.05 42.71 -53.51
CA VAL A 528 3.78 42.54 -54.24
C VAL A 528 2.97 41.36 -53.71
N LEU A 529 3.62 40.39 -53.05
CA LEU A 529 2.99 39.23 -52.41
C LEU A 529 2.62 39.50 -50.93
N LEU A 530 2.79 40.73 -50.44
CA LEU A 530 2.38 41.13 -49.09
C LEU A 530 1.01 41.79 -49.10
N LEU A 531 0.25 41.54 -48.04
CA LEU A 531 -1.02 42.21 -47.80
C LEU A 531 -0.76 43.62 -47.27
N ARG A 532 -1.40 44.60 -47.89
CA ARG A 532 -1.48 45.95 -47.35
C ARG A 532 -2.59 46.04 -46.31
N HIS A 533 -2.22 46.27 -45.07
CA HIS A 533 -3.09 46.40 -43.92
C HIS A 533 -3.38 47.89 -43.64
N ASP A 534 -4.51 48.38 -44.17
CA ASP A 534 -4.94 49.78 -44.07
C ASP A 534 -6.19 49.89 -43.17
N VAL A 535 -5.96 49.96 -41.85
CA VAL A 535 -7.05 50.06 -40.85
C VAL A 535 -7.03 51.42 -40.16
N GLY A 536 -8.15 52.15 -40.21
CA GLY A 536 -8.20 53.57 -39.84
C GLY A 536 -8.02 53.91 -38.35
N ASP A 537 -8.14 52.93 -37.45
CA ASP A 537 -7.92 53.07 -36.00
C ASP A 537 -6.52 52.61 -35.54
N VAL A 538 -5.66 52.20 -36.48
CA VAL A 538 -4.25 51.86 -36.24
C VAL A 538 -3.35 53.00 -36.73
N ASP A 539 -2.37 53.38 -35.92
CA ASP A 539 -1.34 54.36 -36.30
C ASP A 539 -0.15 53.63 -36.93
N TYR A 540 0.15 53.91 -38.20
CA TYR A 540 1.31 53.33 -38.90
C TYR A 540 2.54 54.23 -38.82
N GLY A 541 2.39 55.48 -38.34
CA GLY A 541 3.46 56.47 -38.24
C GLY A 541 4.20 56.75 -39.56
N PRO A 542 5.20 57.66 -39.54
CA PRO A 542 6.16 57.78 -40.62
C PRO A 542 7.18 56.64 -40.57
N ALA A 543 7.41 55.96 -41.70
CA ALA A 543 8.38 54.88 -41.82
C ALA A 543 9.75 55.42 -42.27
N PRO A 544 10.82 55.28 -41.48
CA PRO A 544 12.16 55.69 -41.91
C PRO A 544 12.77 54.73 -42.96
N SER A 545 12.33 53.47 -42.98
CA SER A 545 12.68 52.42 -43.95
C SER A 545 11.59 51.34 -43.97
N GLY A 546 11.28 50.76 -45.14
CA GLY A 546 10.21 49.77 -45.29
C GLY A 546 8.80 50.37 -45.34
N ASP A 547 7.77 49.51 -45.23
CA ASP A 547 6.36 49.93 -45.21
C ASP A 547 5.63 49.23 -44.03
N PRO A 548 5.20 49.97 -42.98
CA PRO A 548 4.49 49.44 -41.82
C PRO A 548 3.09 48.90 -42.16
N HIS A 549 2.58 49.19 -43.36
CA HIS A 549 1.31 48.65 -43.84
C HIS A 549 1.48 47.27 -44.49
N LEU A 550 2.67 46.91 -44.96
CA LEU A 550 2.88 45.64 -45.65
C LEU A 550 3.24 44.53 -44.64
N MET A 551 2.48 43.45 -44.68
CA MET A 551 2.68 42.26 -43.85
C MET A 551 2.04 41.03 -44.48
N GLN A 552 2.43 39.83 -44.04
CA GLN A 552 1.77 38.61 -44.50
C GLN A 552 0.36 38.48 -43.87
N PRO A 553 -0.61 37.83 -44.55
CA PRO A 553 -1.96 37.65 -44.04
C PRO A 553 -2.06 37.00 -42.64
N PRO A 554 -1.25 35.98 -42.27
CA PRO A 554 -1.25 35.45 -40.90
C PRO A 554 -0.92 36.51 -39.85
N LEU A 555 0.03 37.40 -40.12
CA LEU A 555 0.43 38.47 -39.21
C LEU A 555 -0.65 39.53 -39.07
N ALA A 556 -1.24 39.97 -40.19
CA ALA A 556 -2.36 40.92 -40.21
C ALA A 556 -3.51 40.46 -39.30
N ARG A 557 -3.86 39.17 -39.37
CA ARG A 557 -4.91 38.58 -38.52
C ARG A 557 -4.57 38.64 -37.03
N MET A 558 -3.32 38.38 -36.66
CA MET A 558 -2.87 38.48 -35.26
C MET A 558 -2.88 39.92 -34.78
N VAL A 559 -2.52 40.88 -35.65
CA VAL A 559 -2.63 42.32 -35.39
C VAL A 559 -4.09 42.74 -35.18
N ASP A 560 -5.02 42.28 -36.01
CA ASP A 560 -6.46 42.54 -35.86
C ASP A 560 -7.04 41.97 -34.56
N ARG A 561 -6.63 40.76 -34.18
CA ARG A 561 -6.98 40.15 -32.88
C ARG A 561 -6.42 40.97 -31.72
N LEU A 562 -5.16 41.40 -31.81
CA LEU A 562 -4.53 42.26 -30.81
C LEU A 562 -5.25 43.60 -30.71
N ARG A 563 -5.59 44.23 -31.83
CA ARG A 563 -6.37 45.47 -31.89
C ARG A 563 -7.68 45.33 -31.12
N THR A 564 -8.42 44.25 -31.37
CA THR A 564 -9.68 43.95 -30.69
C THR A 564 -9.48 43.77 -29.17
N ILE A 565 -8.47 43.00 -28.77
CA ILE A 565 -8.15 42.75 -27.35
C ILE A 565 -7.68 44.03 -26.65
N ALA A 566 -6.82 44.83 -27.29
CA ALA A 566 -6.29 46.08 -26.75
C ALA A 566 -7.40 47.13 -26.57
N ALA A 567 -8.29 47.28 -27.56
CA ALA A 567 -9.43 48.19 -27.48
C ALA A 567 -10.41 47.83 -26.34
N ALA A 568 -10.57 46.53 -26.04
CA ALA A 568 -11.35 46.08 -24.88
C ALA A 568 -10.64 46.30 -23.53
N THR A 569 -9.32 46.48 -23.54
CA THR A 569 -8.50 46.60 -22.32
C THR A 569 -8.34 48.07 -21.89
N ALA A 570 -8.03 48.97 -22.82
CA ALA A 570 -7.86 50.40 -22.53
C ALA A 570 -8.18 51.28 -23.74
N ALA A 571 -8.63 52.52 -23.47
CA ALA A 571 -8.78 53.53 -24.51
C ALA A 571 -7.41 53.95 -25.06
N GLY A 572 -7.25 54.04 -26.38
CA GLY A 572 -6.00 54.41 -27.04
C GLY A 572 -5.94 53.93 -28.48
N ARG A 573 -4.78 54.07 -29.13
CA ARG A 573 -4.52 53.53 -30.47
C ARG A 573 -3.31 52.60 -30.46
N LEU A 574 -3.48 51.45 -31.12
CA LEU A 574 -2.38 50.56 -31.47
C LEU A 574 -1.55 51.23 -32.56
N ARG A 575 -0.23 51.23 -32.38
CA ARG A 575 0.73 51.75 -33.33
C ARG A 575 1.65 50.65 -33.84
N ILE A 576 1.77 50.53 -35.15
CA ILE A 576 2.76 49.68 -35.82
C ILE A 576 3.94 50.58 -36.18
N ALA A 577 5.02 50.48 -35.41
CA ALA A 577 6.22 51.30 -35.62
C ALA A 577 7.06 50.81 -36.80
N SER A 578 7.07 49.51 -37.08
CA SER A 578 7.66 48.90 -38.28
C SER A 578 7.00 47.55 -38.55
N ALA A 579 6.77 47.22 -39.82
CA ALA A 579 6.37 45.88 -40.29
C ALA A 579 7.38 45.41 -41.33
N TRP A 580 6.98 45.23 -42.61
CA TRP A 580 7.91 44.85 -43.67
C TRP A 580 9.05 45.86 -43.85
N THR A 581 10.29 45.35 -43.79
CA THR A 581 11.52 46.13 -43.93
C THR A 581 12.54 45.31 -44.72
N PRO A 582 12.85 45.65 -45.99
CA PRO A 582 13.57 44.76 -46.91
C PRO A 582 14.97 44.34 -46.44
N ASP A 583 15.70 45.22 -45.75
CA ASP A 583 17.07 44.96 -45.28
C ASP A 583 17.14 44.48 -43.80
N ALA A 584 16.00 44.10 -43.20
CA ALA A 584 15.99 43.59 -41.83
C ALA A 584 16.63 42.20 -41.74
N GLN A 585 17.37 41.95 -40.64
CA GLN A 585 17.97 40.63 -40.37
C GLN A 585 17.01 39.68 -39.63
N ASP A 586 15.73 40.04 -39.54
CA ASP A 586 14.69 39.32 -38.81
C ASP A 586 13.47 39.12 -39.72
N ALA A 587 12.42 38.47 -39.22
CA ALA A 587 11.25 38.13 -40.03
C ALA A 587 10.49 39.34 -40.62
N ARG A 588 10.88 40.60 -40.32
CA ARG A 588 10.39 41.79 -41.03
C ARG A 588 10.80 41.84 -42.49
N ALA A 589 11.94 41.27 -42.90
CA ALA A 589 12.32 41.23 -44.32
C ALA A 589 11.30 40.46 -45.18
N ALA A 590 10.63 39.48 -44.56
CA ALA A 590 9.57 38.71 -45.19
C ALA A 590 8.14 39.18 -44.82
N GLY A 591 8.00 40.30 -44.10
CA GLY A 591 6.70 40.81 -43.65
C GLY A 591 6.00 39.94 -42.58
N ARG A 592 6.76 39.11 -41.84
CA ARG A 592 6.27 38.18 -40.80
C ARG A 592 6.43 38.68 -39.37
N ALA A 593 6.95 39.90 -39.19
CA ALA A 593 7.11 40.51 -37.87
C ALA A 593 6.70 41.98 -37.84
N VAL A 594 6.33 42.45 -36.66
CA VAL A 594 5.95 43.83 -36.37
C VAL A 594 6.59 44.32 -35.07
N VAL A 595 6.85 45.63 -35.01
CA VAL A 595 7.17 46.33 -33.76
C VAL A 595 5.96 47.17 -33.37
N LEU A 596 5.39 46.85 -32.22
CA LEU A 596 4.11 47.37 -31.73
C LEU A 596 4.33 48.34 -30.57
N ARG A 597 3.48 49.36 -30.52
CA ARG A 597 3.33 50.31 -29.40
C ARG A 597 1.85 50.57 -29.15
N HIS A 598 1.52 51.07 -27.97
CA HIS A 598 0.18 51.57 -27.66
C HIS A 598 0.29 52.92 -26.96
N SER A 599 -0.67 53.81 -27.19
CA SER A 599 -0.64 55.16 -26.60
C SER A 599 -0.86 55.17 -25.07
N THR A 600 -1.47 54.13 -24.51
CA THR A 600 -1.89 54.07 -23.10
C THR A 600 -1.57 52.76 -22.39
N ILE A 601 -1.31 51.66 -23.11
CA ILE A 601 -1.02 50.36 -22.51
C ILE A 601 0.50 50.27 -22.37
N ALA A 602 0.97 49.88 -21.19
CA ALA A 602 2.40 49.72 -20.92
C ALA A 602 2.99 48.64 -21.85
N VAL A 603 4.25 48.81 -22.27
CA VAL A 603 4.88 47.90 -23.25
C VAL A 603 4.89 46.45 -22.77
N SER A 604 5.13 46.22 -21.47
CA SER A 604 5.12 44.87 -20.89
C SER A 604 3.74 44.21 -20.89
N GLU A 605 2.67 44.99 -20.69
CA GLU A 605 1.29 44.53 -20.77
C GLU A 605 0.87 44.32 -22.23
N LEU A 606 1.25 45.22 -23.14
CA LEU A 606 1.02 45.08 -24.57
C LEU A 606 1.64 43.79 -25.11
N ALA A 607 2.83 43.41 -24.63
CA ALA A 607 3.47 42.15 -24.98
C ALA A 607 2.65 40.94 -24.50
N ALA A 608 2.11 40.98 -23.29
CA ALA A 608 1.21 39.93 -22.81
C ALA A 608 -0.08 39.84 -23.65
N LEU A 609 -0.65 40.97 -24.06
CA LEU A 609 -1.81 41.01 -24.97
C LEU A 609 -1.46 40.51 -26.37
N ALA A 610 -0.26 40.80 -26.89
CA ALA A 610 0.22 40.25 -28.15
C ALA A 610 0.33 38.73 -28.07
N HIS A 611 0.91 38.18 -27.00
CA HIS A 611 0.91 36.73 -26.81
C HIS A 611 -0.53 36.18 -26.72
N ARG A 612 -1.44 36.89 -26.04
CA ARG A 612 -2.88 36.54 -25.98
C ARG A 612 -3.55 36.54 -27.36
N ALA A 613 -3.20 37.48 -28.23
CA ALA A 613 -3.70 37.58 -29.60
C ALA A 613 -3.23 36.44 -30.53
N GLY A 614 -2.23 35.66 -30.08
CA GLY A 614 -1.80 34.43 -30.74
C GLY A 614 -0.49 34.56 -31.53
N PHE A 615 0.30 35.60 -31.28
CA PHE A 615 1.64 35.73 -31.87
C PHE A 615 2.55 34.61 -31.35
N PRO A 616 3.13 33.77 -32.24
CA PRO A 616 3.96 32.66 -31.82
C PRO A 616 5.30 33.04 -31.20
N LEU A 617 5.83 34.24 -31.47
CA LEU A 617 6.94 34.81 -30.73
C LEU A 617 6.59 36.24 -30.36
N VAL A 618 6.77 36.58 -29.08
CA VAL A 618 6.64 37.94 -28.57
C VAL A 618 7.85 38.26 -27.71
N ARG A 619 8.42 39.44 -27.92
CA ARG A 619 9.58 39.94 -27.18
C ARG A 619 9.41 41.42 -26.86
N THR A 620 9.58 41.78 -25.61
CA THR A 620 9.70 43.19 -25.23
C THR A 620 11.11 43.68 -25.57
N LEU A 621 11.24 44.80 -26.27
CA LEU A 621 12.57 45.34 -26.58
C LEU A 621 13.34 45.72 -25.29
N PRO A 622 14.67 45.53 -25.22
CA PRO A 622 15.45 45.75 -23.99
C PRO A 622 15.37 47.18 -23.44
N ASP A 623 15.18 48.16 -24.31
CA ASP A 623 15.02 49.58 -23.99
C ASP A 623 13.57 49.96 -23.63
N ALA A 624 12.67 48.97 -23.55
CA ALA A 624 11.23 49.13 -23.34
C ALA A 624 10.55 50.07 -24.35
N THR A 625 11.12 50.23 -25.55
CA THR A 625 10.56 51.14 -26.56
C THR A 625 9.45 50.51 -27.39
N GLY A 626 9.21 49.20 -27.30
CA GLY A 626 8.15 48.53 -28.04
C GLY A 626 8.13 47.02 -27.86
N VAL A 627 7.18 46.38 -28.51
CA VAL A 627 7.00 44.92 -28.52
C VAL A 627 7.31 44.41 -29.91
N TYR A 628 8.32 43.56 -30.04
CA TYR A 628 8.55 42.76 -31.24
C TYR A 628 7.63 41.54 -31.20
N ALA A 629 6.87 41.30 -32.26
CA ALA A 629 6.04 40.12 -32.37
C ALA A 629 6.09 39.55 -33.79
N SER A 630 6.22 38.24 -33.92
CA SER A 630 6.37 37.57 -35.22
C SER A 630 5.53 36.30 -35.34
N CYS A 631 5.29 35.88 -36.58
CA CYS A 631 4.61 34.64 -36.91
C CYS A 631 5.54 33.64 -37.58
N ALA A 632 5.17 32.35 -37.48
CA ALA A 632 5.90 31.26 -38.12
C ALA A 632 5.95 31.43 -39.65
N PRO A 633 6.98 30.87 -40.32
CA PRO A 633 6.99 30.74 -41.77
C PRO A 633 5.71 30.06 -42.27
N GLY A 634 5.15 30.59 -43.35
CA GLY A 634 3.91 30.11 -43.93
C GLY A 634 3.69 30.75 -45.29
N SER A 635 2.60 30.33 -45.95
CA SER A 635 2.27 30.90 -47.25
C SER A 635 1.90 32.38 -47.11
N PRO A 636 2.49 33.28 -47.93
CA PRO A 636 2.12 34.68 -47.94
C PRO A 636 0.75 34.94 -48.58
N ILE A 637 0.10 33.89 -49.11
CA ILE A 637 -1.23 33.94 -49.70
C ILE A 637 -2.18 33.09 -48.85
N VAL A 638 -3.41 33.56 -48.67
CA VAL A 638 -4.50 32.80 -48.04
C VAL A 638 -5.71 32.74 -48.97
N LEU A 639 -6.48 31.66 -48.88
CA LEU A 639 -7.75 31.50 -49.59
C LEU A 639 -8.92 31.75 -48.65
N GLY A 640 -9.91 32.53 -49.09
CA GLY A 640 -11.13 32.81 -48.34
C GLY A 640 -12.27 33.30 -49.22
N LEU A 641 -13.42 33.60 -48.61
CA LEU A 641 -14.50 34.29 -49.32
C LEU A 641 -14.16 35.79 -49.46
N PRO A 642 -14.49 36.44 -50.59
CA PRO A 642 -14.27 37.87 -50.76
C PRO A 642 -14.92 38.69 -49.64
N GLY A 643 -14.13 39.53 -48.97
CA GLY A 643 -14.62 40.42 -47.90
C GLY A 643 -14.91 39.75 -46.56
N THR A 644 -14.61 38.45 -46.40
CA THR A 644 -14.71 37.76 -45.11
C THR A 644 -13.33 37.46 -44.53
N THR A 645 -13.29 37.10 -43.26
CA THR A 645 -12.06 36.65 -42.62
C THR A 645 -11.68 35.24 -43.13
N PRO A 646 -10.41 34.96 -43.48
CA PRO A 646 -9.98 33.68 -44.06
C PRO A 646 -10.14 32.42 -43.17
N ASP A 647 -10.51 32.58 -41.90
CA ASP A 647 -10.73 31.47 -40.94
C ASP A 647 -12.21 31.06 -40.82
N ASP A 648 -13.11 31.69 -41.58
CA ASP A 648 -14.52 31.28 -41.58
C ASP A 648 -14.65 29.92 -42.28
N ASP A 649 -15.37 28.98 -41.63
CA ASP A 649 -15.70 27.68 -42.24
C ASP A 649 -16.39 27.92 -43.59
N ILE A 650 -15.67 27.64 -44.67
CA ILE A 650 -16.22 27.81 -46.02
C ILE A 650 -17.23 26.69 -46.25
N THR A 651 -18.50 27.06 -46.32
CA THR A 651 -19.59 26.12 -46.59
C THR A 651 -20.23 26.43 -47.94
N VAL A 652 -20.58 25.38 -48.67
CA VAL A 652 -21.32 25.49 -49.93
C VAL A 652 -22.41 24.42 -49.97
N GLY A 653 -23.61 24.78 -50.41
CA GLY A 653 -24.68 23.81 -50.63
C GLY A 653 -24.43 22.96 -51.86
N VAL A 654 -24.85 21.70 -51.87
CA VAL A 654 -24.92 20.91 -53.11
C VAL A 654 -25.79 21.65 -54.14
N GLY A 655 -25.24 21.86 -55.33
CA GLY A 655 -25.85 22.63 -56.42
C GLY A 655 -25.71 24.15 -56.29
N ALA A 656 -25.06 24.66 -55.24
CA ALA A 656 -24.76 26.08 -55.07
C ALA A 656 -23.32 26.38 -55.49
N THR A 657 -23.07 27.65 -55.82
CA THR A 657 -21.75 28.16 -56.22
C THR A 657 -21.35 29.29 -55.27
N ILE A 658 -20.11 29.26 -54.81
CA ILE A 658 -19.46 30.35 -54.08
C ILE A 658 -18.24 30.84 -54.84
N THR A 659 -17.75 32.04 -54.53
CA THR A 659 -16.47 32.54 -55.05
C THR A 659 -15.44 32.50 -53.94
N VAL A 660 -14.27 31.91 -54.20
CA VAL A 660 -13.09 31.98 -53.34
C VAL A 660 -12.05 32.87 -53.98
N ALA A 661 -11.32 33.62 -53.17
CA ALA A 661 -10.29 34.55 -53.61
C ALA A 661 -9.01 34.38 -52.80
N ALA A 662 -7.87 34.52 -53.48
CA ALA A 662 -6.57 34.66 -52.88
C ALA A 662 -6.39 36.09 -52.33
N SER A 663 -5.81 36.17 -51.12
CA SER A 663 -5.41 37.42 -50.47
C SER A 663 -3.96 37.30 -50.00
N PRO A 664 -3.04 38.20 -50.42
CA PRO A 664 -3.26 39.29 -51.38
C PRO A 664 -3.55 38.76 -52.80
N VAL A 665 -4.08 39.64 -53.66
CA VAL A 665 -4.38 39.28 -55.06
C VAL A 665 -3.06 39.02 -55.79
N PRO A 666 -2.89 37.84 -56.44
CA PRO A 666 -1.68 37.53 -57.20
C PRO A 666 -1.40 38.57 -58.27
N PRO A 667 -0.13 38.95 -58.50
CA PRO A 667 0.20 39.95 -59.51
C PRO A 667 -0.07 39.42 -60.92
N GLY A 668 -0.38 40.32 -61.87
CA GLY A 668 -0.73 39.97 -63.25
C GLY A 668 0.24 39.03 -63.99
N PRO A 669 1.58 39.11 -63.81
CA PRO A 669 2.53 38.18 -64.41
C PRO A 669 2.74 36.85 -63.63
N ALA A 670 2.02 36.60 -62.53
CA ALA A 670 2.14 35.34 -61.80
C ALA A 670 1.45 34.18 -62.54
N GLU A 671 2.09 33.01 -62.53
CA GLU A 671 1.45 31.75 -62.92
C GLU A 671 0.57 31.26 -61.77
N VAL A 672 -0.73 31.05 -62.03
CA VAL A 672 -1.71 30.62 -61.02
C VAL A 672 -2.33 29.29 -61.42
N ARG A 673 -2.23 28.29 -60.55
CA ARG A 673 -2.82 26.96 -60.73
C ARG A 673 -3.77 26.63 -59.59
N TRP A 674 -4.98 26.19 -59.94
CA TRP A 674 -5.97 25.71 -58.98
C TRP A 674 -6.03 24.18 -58.98
N SER A 675 -6.16 23.59 -57.81
CA SER A 675 -6.34 22.15 -57.63
C SER A 675 -7.32 21.85 -56.50
N VAL A 676 -7.88 20.64 -56.51
CA VAL A 676 -8.77 20.13 -55.46
C VAL A 676 -8.23 18.79 -55.00
N ALA A 677 -7.95 18.66 -53.70
CA ALA A 677 -7.50 17.42 -53.09
C ALA A 677 -8.69 16.78 -52.35
N ALA A 678 -9.20 15.67 -52.92
CA ALA A 678 -10.38 14.93 -52.46
C ALA A 678 -11.68 15.77 -52.35
N GLY A 679 -12.83 15.11 -52.52
CA GLY A 679 -14.13 15.68 -52.19
C GLY A 679 -15.04 16.04 -53.37
N GLY A 680 -16.19 16.64 -53.01
CA GLY A 680 -17.32 16.86 -53.88
C GLY A 680 -17.48 18.30 -54.35
N VAL A 681 -16.40 18.98 -54.74
CA VAL A 681 -16.49 20.32 -55.35
C VAL A 681 -15.89 20.36 -56.74
N ARG A 682 -16.38 21.28 -57.57
CA ARG A 682 -15.76 21.65 -58.85
C ARG A 682 -15.23 23.07 -58.73
N VAL A 683 -13.96 23.29 -59.09
CA VAL A 683 -13.33 24.61 -59.07
C VAL A 683 -13.12 25.09 -60.50
N THR A 684 -13.62 26.29 -60.79
CA THR A 684 -13.44 26.94 -62.10
C THR A 684 -12.73 28.28 -61.90
N PRO A 685 -11.49 28.46 -62.41
CA PRO A 685 -10.78 29.73 -62.31
C PRO A 685 -11.57 30.87 -62.97
N ALA A 686 -11.61 32.04 -62.33
CA ALA A 686 -12.25 33.24 -62.86
C ALA A 686 -11.31 34.01 -63.80
N ALA A 687 -11.85 34.99 -64.54
CA ALA A 687 -11.05 35.90 -65.36
C ALA A 687 -10.15 36.84 -64.52
N THR A 688 -10.54 37.12 -63.28
CA THR A 688 -9.74 37.88 -62.31
C THR A 688 -8.66 36.98 -61.72
N ALA A 689 -7.40 37.40 -61.79
CA ALA A 689 -6.28 36.67 -61.19
C ALA A 689 -6.52 36.39 -59.70
N GLY A 690 -6.27 35.14 -59.28
CA GLY A 690 -6.46 34.71 -57.89
C GLY A 690 -7.92 34.50 -57.44
N GLN A 691 -8.91 34.52 -58.33
CA GLN A 691 -10.30 34.15 -58.00
C GLN A 691 -10.71 32.84 -58.70
N ALA A 692 -11.55 32.06 -58.04
CA ALA A 692 -12.21 30.89 -58.62
C ALA A 692 -13.62 30.71 -58.07
N THR A 693 -14.51 30.17 -58.89
CA THR A 693 -15.82 29.71 -58.42
C THR A 693 -15.72 28.27 -57.95
N VAL A 694 -16.37 27.96 -56.83
CA VAL A 694 -16.42 26.62 -56.24
C VAL A 694 -17.87 26.15 -56.23
N ASP A 695 -18.18 25.14 -57.01
CA ASP A 695 -19.50 24.52 -57.11
C ASP A 695 -19.57 23.31 -56.17
N GLY A 696 -20.58 23.25 -55.30
CA GLY A 696 -20.87 22.08 -54.48
C GLY A 696 -21.49 20.96 -55.33
N VAL A 697 -20.81 19.82 -55.46
CA VAL A 697 -21.23 18.66 -56.26
C VAL A 697 -21.72 17.50 -55.37
N PHE A 698 -20.91 17.07 -54.41
CA PHE A 698 -21.25 15.99 -53.47
C PHE A 698 -21.00 16.43 -52.02
N PRO A 699 -21.86 16.05 -51.06
CA PRO A 699 -21.63 16.34 -49.65
C PRO A 699 -20.27 15.83 -49.15
N GLY A 700 -19.68 16.56 -48.21
CA GLY A 700 -18.42 16.17 -47.56
C GLY A 700 -17.39 17.30 -47.51
N LEU A 701 -16.18 16.96 -47.09
CA LEU A 701 -15.06 17.90 -47.02
C LEU A 701 -14.25 17.87 -48.32
N ALA A 702 -13.96 19.03 -48.89
CA ALA A 702 -13.02 19.19 -49.99
C ALA A 702 -11.92 20.20 -49.61
N VAL A 703 -10.71 20.03 -50.14
CA VAL A 703 -9.64 21.01 -49.97
C VAL A 703 -9.35 21.66 -51.30
N VAL A 704 -9.62 22.96 -51.40
CA VAL A 704 -9.29 23.78 -52.58
C VAL A 704 -7.92 24.39 -52.36
N THR A 705 -7.03 24.25 -53.34
CA THR A 705 -5.67 24.76 -53.28
C THR A 705 -5.37 25.68 -54.48
N ILE A 706 -4.62 26.74 -54.22
CA ILE A 706 -4.04 27.61 -55.23
C ILE A 706 -2.52 27.56 -55.11
N GLU A 707 -1.83 27.40 -56.23
CA GLU A 707 -0.38 27.54 -56.37
C GLU A 707 -0.13 28.80 -57.20
N VAL A 708 0.77 29.66 -56.72
CA VAL A 708 1.13 30.93 -57.34
C VAL A 708 2.64 30.97 -57.51
N VAL A 709 3.13 31.14 -58.74
CA VAL A 709 4.56 31.28 -59.04
C VAL A 709 4.82 32.66 -59.64
N HIS A 710 5.70 33.44 -59.03
CA HIS A 710 6.05 34.80 -59.46
C HIS A 710 7.55 35.05 -59.27
N GLU A 711 8.27 35.41 -60.33
CA GLU A 711 9.71 35.72 -60.31
C GLU A 711 10.59 34.69 -59.57
N GLY A 712 10.26 33.40 -59.70
CA GLY A 712 10.97 32.30 -59.04
C GLY A 712 10.51 32.00 -57.61
N PHE A 713 9.62 32.83 -57.04
CA PHE A 713 8.96 32.57 -55.77
C PHE A 713 7.67 31.75 -55.98
N ALA A 714 7.50 30.67 -55.21
CA ALA A 714 6.30 29.84 -55.25
C ALA A 714 5.57 29.90 -53.90
N ALA A 715 4.26 30.15 -53.93
CA ALA A 715 3.37 30.12 -52.77
C ALA A 715 2.18 29.20 -53.01
N THR A 716 1.81 28.44 -51.98
CA THR A 716 0.65 27.55 -52.01
C THR A 716 -0.31 27.92 -50.89
N ALA A 717 -1.59 28.09 -51.18
CA ALA A 717 -2.61 28.32 -50.16
C ALA A 717 -3.75 27.32 -50.31
N SER A 718 -4.28 26.83 -49.19
CA SER A 718 -5.37 25.86 -49.18
C SER A 718 -6.49 26.31 -48.26
N ALA A 719 -7.73 26.02 -48.65
CA ALA A 719 -8.91 26.23 -47.82
C ALA A 719 -9.79 24.96 -47.82
N ALA A 720 -10.29 24.60 -46.63
CA ALA A 720 -11.25 23.53 -46.47
C ALA A 720 -12.65 24.05 -46.81
N VAL A 721 -13.33 23.39 -47.75
CA VAL A 721 -14.70 23.70 -48.18
C VAL A 721 -15.59 22.53 -47.78
N ARG A 722 -16.53 22.77 -46.86
CA ARG A 722 -17.53 21.80 -46.45
C ARG A 722 -18.78 21.91 -47.35
N VAL A 723 -19.01 20.87 -48.14
CA VAL A 723 -20.21 20.77 -48.98
C VAL A 723 -21.35 20.17 -48.16
N LEU A 724 -22.42 20.93 -47.97
CA LEU A 724 -23.59 20.51 -47.21
C LEU A 724 -24.74 20.12 -48.16
N PRO A 725 -25.47 19.03 -47.89
CA PRO A 725 -26.69 18.74 -48.64
C PRO A 725 -27.73 19.84 -48.39
N THR A 726 -28.51 20.21 -49.40
CA THR A 726 -29.64 21.13 -49.23
C THR A 726 -30.87 20.42 -48.67
N THR A 727 -31.04 19.14 -49.03
CA THR A 727 -32.03 18.18 -48.51
C THR A 727 -31.47 16.76 -48.62
N LEU A 728 -31.94 15.83 -47.78
CA LEU A 728 -31.77 14.39 -48.00
C LEU A 728 -33.02 13.79 -48.66
N ALA A 729 -32.83 12.75 -49.47
CA ALA A 729 -33.94 11.98 -50.04
C ALA A 729 -34.63 11.14 -48.96
N ALA A 730 -35.89 10.76 -49.20
CA ALA A 730 -36.57 9.80 -48.33
C ALA A 730 -35.78 8.49 -48.25
N ASP A 731 -35.74 7.87 -47.08
CA ASP A 731 -35.05 6.61 -46.79
C ASP A 731 -33.54 6.62 -47.08
N SER A 732 -32.93 7.81 -47.16
CA SER A 732 -31.49 8.00 -47.32
C SER A 732 -30.81 8.37 -46.01
N SER A 733 -29.52 8.03 -45.90
CA SER A 733 -28.65 8.39 -44.77
C SER A 733 -27.41 9.14 -45.23
N ILE A 734 -26.78 9.85 -44.30
CA ILE A 734 -25.50 10.54 -44.50
C ILE A 734 -24.63 10.40 -43.24
N ALA A 735 -23.35 10.08 -43.42
CA ALA A 735 -22.34 10.07 -42.36
C ALA A 735 -21.69 11.46 -42.16
N ALA A 736 -20.95 11.64 -41.06
CA ALA A 736 -20.27 12.89 -40.71
C ALA A 736 -19.31 13.42 -41.80
N ASP A 737 -18.70 12.51 -42.56
CA ASP A 737 -17.77 12.81 -43.64
C ASP A 737 -18.46 13.18 -44.97
N GLY A 738 -19.80 13.09 -45.02
CA GLY A 738 -20.61 13.35 -46.21
C GLY A 738 -21.00 12.10 -47.00
N THR A 739 -20.58 10.90 -46.59
CA THR A 739 -20.88 9.65 -47.30
C THR A 739 -22.39 9.36 -47.26
N LEU A 740 -23.03 9.36 -48.43
CA LEU A 740 -24.45 9.01 -48.59
C LEU A 740 -24.66 7.49 -48.52
N GLY A 741 -25.79 7.06 -47.94
CA GLY A 741 -26.14 5.65 -47.79
C GLY A 741 -25.32 4.90 -46.74
N ALA A 742 -24.56 5.60 -45.89
CA ALA A 742 -23.78 5.00 -44.83
C ALA A 742 -24.68 4.30 -43.79
N GLY A 743 -24.21 3.17 -43.25
CA GLY A 743 -24.91 2.46 -42.17
C GLY A 743 -24.73 3.14 -40.81
N PRO A 744 -25.57 2.81 -39.81
CA PRO A 744 -25.54 3.41 -38.48
C PRO A 744 -24.25 3.10 -37.68
N GLU A 745 -23.48 2.08 -38.09
CA GLU A 745 -22.21 1.69 -37.48
C GLU A 745 -21.13 2.78 -37.51
N VAL A 746 -21.27 3.79 -38.38
CA VAL A 746 -20.36 4.96 -38.40
C VAL A 746 -20.45 5.81 -37.13
N ALA A 747 -21.53 5.68 -36.36
CA ALA A 747 -21.63 6.27 -35.04
C ALA A 747 -20.92 5.44 -33.96
N GLY A 748 -20.37 4.26 -34.29
CA GLY A 748 -19.67 3.37 -33.37
C GLY A 748 -20.59 2.52 -32.49
N ALA A 749 -19.98 1.57 -31.77
CA ALA A 749 -20.69 0.64 -30.91
C ALA A 749 -21.15 1.29 -29.58
N PRO A 750 -22.21 0.77 -28.94
CA PRO A 750 -22.56 1.12 -27.57
C PRO A 750 -21.53 0.56 -26.58
N ALA A 751 -21.23 1.30 -25.51
CA ALA A 751 -20.40 0.82 -24.42
C ALA A 751 -21.04 -0.38 -23.68
N GLU A 752 -20.25 -1.37 -23.26
CA GLU A 752 -20.76 -2.53 -22.52
C GLU A 752 -21.32 -2.17 -21.13
N ARG A 753 -20.75 -1.14 -20.50
CA ARG A 753 -21.19 -0.60 -19.21
C ARG A 753 -21.49 0.88 -19.37
N PHE A 754 -22.68 1.30 -18.97
CA PHE A 754 -23.12 2.69 -19.02
C PHE A 754 -24.09 2.97 -17.86
N ASP A 755 -23.83 4.03 -17.10
CA ASP A 755 -24.75 4.52 -16.08
C ASP A 755 -25.62 5.66 -16.66
N PRO A 756 -26.96 5.49 -16.71
CA PRO A 756 -27.87 6.55 -17.15
C PRO A 756 -27.79 7.87 -16.35
N ALA A 757 -27.14 7.89 -15.18
CA ALA A 757 -26.91 9.09 -14.40
C ALA A 757 -25.97 10.11 -15.09
N PHE A 758 -25.22 9.68 -16.10
CA PHE A 758 -24.41 10.57 -16.96
C PHE A 758 -25.21 11.32 -18.02
N LEU A 759 -26.50 11.00 -18.20
CA LEU A 759 -27.34 11.68 -19.18
C LEU A 759 -27.80 13.04 -18.65
N GLU A 760 -27.71 14.07 -19.49
CA GLU A 760 -28.36 15.35 -19.21
C GLU A 760 -29.81 15.33 -19.68
N THR A 761 -30.69 16.00 -18.94
CA THR A 761 -32.08 16.22 -19.36
C THR A 761 -32.16 17.51 -20.16
N PHE A 762 -32.26 17.37 -21.48
CA PHE A 762 -32.34 18.48 -22.41
C PHE A 762 -33.74 19.09 -22.45
N THR A 763 -33.84 20.39 -22.18
CA THR A 763 -35.08 21.15 -22.34
C THR A 763 -34.78 22.52 -22.98
N ALA A 764 -35.65 22.97 -23.89
CA ALA A 764 -35.56 24.27 -24.54
C ALA A 764 -36.96 24.74 -24.96
N PRO A 765 -37.24 26.06 -25.01
CA PRO A 765 -38.56 26.57 -25.41
C PRO A 765 -39.02 26.14 -26.81
N SER A 766 -38.08 25.87 -27.72
CA SER A 766 -38.33 25.41 -29.09
C SER A 766 -38.46 23.89 -29.22
N ILE A 767 -38.43 23.14 -28.11
CA ILE A 767 -38.51 21.67 -28.11
C ILE A 767 -39.78 21.17 -27.41
N THR A 768 -40.46 20.21 -28.04
CA THR A 768 -41.53 19.41 -27.45
C THR A 768 -41.05 17.97 -27.24
N LEU A 769 -41.14 17.44 -26.02
CA LEU A 769 -40.77 16.06 -25.70
C LEU A 769 -42.01 15.15 -25.71
N THR A 770 -41.97 14.03 -26.42
CA THR A 770 -43.07 13.03 -26.38
C THR A 770 -43.09 12.23 -25.07
N THR A 771 -41.93 12.06 -24.45
CA THR A 771 -41.74 11.43 -23.14
C THR A 771 -40.63 12.14 -22.37
N PRO A 772 -40.58 12.06 -21.04
CA PRO A 772 -39.47 12.61 -20.27
C PRO A 772 -38.10 12.06 -20.69
N ASN A 773 -38.04 10.76 -21.06
CA ASN A 773 -36.81 10.12 -21.50
C ASN A 773 -36.37 10.55 -22.92
N ALA A 774 -37.26 11.12 -23.73
CA ALA A 774 -36.89 11.64 -25.05
C ALA A 774 -35.90 12.81 -24.97
N GLY A 775 -35.88 13.54 -23.84
CA GLY A 775 -34.91 14.61 -23.58
C GLY A 775 -33.65 14.14 -22.86
N ARG A 776 -33.55 12.89 -22.39
CA ARG A 776 -32.36 12.39 -21.70
C ARG A 776 -31.32 11.93 -22.71
N ILE A 777 -30.21 12.64 -22.82
CA ILE A 777 -29.22 12.44 -23.89
C ILE A 777 -27.80 12.68 -23.35
N GLN A 778 -26.79 12.14 -24.02
CA GLN A 778 -25.40 12.41 -23.65
C GLN A 778 -25.02 13.87 -23.90
N PRO A 779 -24.05 14.44 -23.15
CA PRO A 779 -23.62 15.83 -23.33
C PRO A 779 -23.19 16.15 -24.77
N GLY A 780 -22.42 15.28 -25.41
CA GLY A 780 -22.02 15.45 -26.82
C GLY A 780 -23.22 15.50 -27.79
N THR A 781 -24.22 14.62 -27.58
CA THR A 781 -25.47 14.63 -28.36
C THR A 781 -26.25 15.93 -28.14
N ALA A 782 -26.27 16.42 -26.91
CA ALA A 782 -26.93 17.67 -26.56
C ALA A 782 -26.25 18.91 -27.15
N ASP A 783 -24.93 18.91 -27.25
CA ASP A 783 -24.17 19.97 -27.90
C ASP A 783 -24.56 20.10 -29.38
N ARG A 784 -24.65 18.97 -30.10
CA ARG A 784 -25.14 18.95 -31.50
C ARG A 784 -26.59 19.38 -31.61
N LEU A 785 -27.43 19.00 -30.66
CA LEU A 785 -28.81 19.46 -30.62
C LEU A 785 -28.90 20.98 -30.40
N ARG A 786 -28.07 21.56 -29.52
CA ARG A 786 -27.99 23.03 -29.34
C ARG A 786 -27.55 23.72 -30.63
N THR A 787 -26.52 23.21 -31.30
CA THR A 787 -26.08 23.73 -32.61
C THR A 787 -27.22 23.67 -33.63
N LEU A 788 -27.94 22.55 -33.72
CA LEU A 788 -29.10 22.42 -34.62
C LEU A 788 -30.18 23.49 -34.33
N LEU A 789 -30.49 23.73 -33.05
CA LEU A 789 -31.49 24.73 -32.67
C LEU A 789 -31.10 26.16 -33.07
N THR A 790 -29.80 26.51 -33.13
CA THR A 790 -29.37 27.84 -33.56
C THR A 790 -29.75 28.16 -35.02
N GLY A 791 -29.86 27.14 -35.86
CA GLY A 791 -30.25 27.24 -37.27
C GLY A 791 -31.73 26.99 -37.55
N LEU A 792 -32.55 26.79 -36.52
CA LEU A 792 -33.96 26.43 -36.65
C LEU A 792 -34.90 27.54 -36.17
N THR A 793 -36.00 27.71 -36.91
CA THR A 793 -37.15 28.51 -36.49
C THR A 793 -38.38 27.60 -36.44
N GLY A 794 -39.11 27.60 -35.32
CA GLY A 794 -40.28 26.74 -35.11
C GLY A 794 -40.11 25.78 -33.94
N THR A 795 -40.91 24.71 -33.92
CA THR A 795 -40.90 23.72 -32.83
C THR A 795 -40.39 22.37 -33.33
N LEU A 796 -39.38 21.85 -32.64
CA LEU A 796 -38.81 20.52 -32.85
C LEU A 796 -39.40 19.54 -31.84
N THR A 797 -40.05 18.48 -32.31
CA THR A 797 -40.55 17.40 -31.47
C THR A 797 -39.50 16.29 -31.36
N LEU A 798 -39.00 16.02 -30.15
CA LEU A 798 -38.17 14.85 -29.87
C LEU A 798 -39.07 13.67 -29.50
N ARG A 799 -39.08 12.66 -30.36
CA ARG A 799 -39.90 11.44 -30.20
C ARG A 799 -39.20 10.36 -29.38
N SER A 800 -37.88 10.31 -29.45
CA SER A 800 -37.02 9.33 -28.76
C SER A 800 -35.65 9.93 -28.49
N GLY A 801 -35.02 9.50 -27.39
CA GLY A 801 -33.70 9.92 -26.95
C GLY A 801 -33.02 8.81 -26.13
N PHE A 802 -33.36 8.71 -24.83
CA PHE A 802 -32.96 7.58 -24.00
C PHE A 802 -34.02 6.47 -24.00
N VAL A 803 -33.61 5.24 -24.33
CA VAL A 803 -34.46 4.05 -24.26
C VAL A 803 -33.77 3.01 -23.37
N PRO A 804 -34.18 2.84 -22.09
CA PRO A 804 -33.54 1.87 -21.21
C PRO A 804 -33.73 0.45 -21.74
N VAL A 805 -32.67 -0.36 -21.67
CA VAL A 805 -32.73 -1.79 -22.01
C VAL A 805 -33.00 -2.64 -20.77
N PRO A 806 -33.77 -3.74 -20.87
CA PRO A 806 -33.93 -4.68 -19.76
C PRO A 806 -32.60 -5.29 -19.33
N ALA A 807 -32.47 -5.62 -18.04
CA ALA A 807 -31.27 -6.27 -17.51
C ALA A 807 -30.95 -7.56 -18.29
N GLY A 808 -29.70 -7.71 -18.72
CA GLY A 808 -29.22 -8.85 -19.52
C GLY A 808 -29.43 -8.74 -21.04
N SER A 809 -30.09 -7.68 -21.54
CA SER A 809 -30.17 -7.39 -22.97
C SER A 809 -28.94 -6.63 -23.47
N ALA A 810 -28.60 -6.78 -24.75
CA ALA A 810 -27.48 -6.04 -25.36
C ALA A 810 -27.75 -4.52 -25.34
N PRO A 811 -26.74 -3.69 -25.00
CA PRO A 811 -26.91 -2.24 -25.01
C PRO A 811 -27.11 -1.72 -26.43
N THR A 812 -27.77 -0.56 -26.56
CA THR A 812 -27.98 0.13 -27.83
C THR A 812 -27.53 1.59 -27.72
N LEU A 813 -27.34 2.29 -28.84
CA LEU A 813 -27.03 3.72 -28.81
C LEU A 813 -28.15 4.55 -28.15
N ALA A 814 -29.41 4.14 -28.32
CA ALA A 814 -30.55 4.75 -27.65
C ALA A 814 -30.52 4.50 -26.13
N SER A 815 -30.07 3.34 -25.66
CA SER A 815 -29.89 3.07 -24.23
C SER A 815 -28.72 3.81 -23.60
N GLN A 816 -28.02 4.64 -24.39
CA GLN A 816 -26.94 5.51 -23.94
C GLN A 816 -27.23 6.97 -24.27
N GLY A 817 -28.43 7.33 -24.75
CA GLY A 817 -28.77 8.71 -25.11
C GLY A 817 -27.95 9.27 -26.28
N ARG A 818 -27.47 8.39 -27.17
CA ARG A 818 -26.69 8.70 -28.37
C ARG A 818 -27.49 8.60 -29.68
N ALA A 819 -28.79 8.33 -29.58
CA ALA A 819 -29.69 8.21 -30.72
C ALA A 819 -30.96 9.05 -30.50
N LEU A 820 -31.31 9.95 -31.43
CA LEU A 820 -32.54 10.73 -31.37
C LEU A 820 -33.43 10.45 -32.58
N THR A 821 -34.74 10.47 -32.34
CA THR A 821 -35.75 10.57 -33.41
C THR A 821 -36.46 11.90 -33.27
N MET A 822 -36.40 12.73 -34.30
CA MET A 822 -36.90 14.10 -34.27
C MET A 822 -37.82 14.42 -35.45
N ARG A 823 -38.75 15.34 -35.23
CA ARG A 823 -39.66 15.85 -36.27
C ARG A 823 -39.87 17.34 -36.09
N HIS A 824 -39.91 18.09 -37.18
CA HIS A 824 -40.18 19.53 -37.14
C HIS A 824 -41.62 19.85 -37.55
N SER A 825 -42.19 20.92 -37.01
CA SER A 825 -43.57 21.31 -37.30
C SER A 825 -43.79 21.82 -38.72
N SER A 826 -42.78 22.46 -39.32
CA SER A 826 -42.88 23.14 -40.62
C SER A 826 -41.82 22.76 -41.66
N LEU A 827 -40.78 22.01 -41.28
CA LEU A 827 -39.72 21.61 -42.21
C LEU A 827 -39.97 20.19 -42.70
N THR A 828 -39.64 19.93 -43.97
CA THR A 828 -39.61 18.56 -44.50
C THR A 828 -38.52 17.75 -43.79
N ALA A 829 -38.72 16.44 -43.66
CA ALA A 829 -37.75 15.56 -43.01
C ALA A 829 -36.37 15.63 -43.70
N GLY A 830 -36.33 15.70 -45.02
CA GLY A 830 -35.11 15.88 -45.79
C GLY A 830 -34.35 17.18 -45.48
N ARG A 831 -35.07 18.30 -45.28
CA ARG A 831 -34.45 19.58 -44.90
C ARG A 831 -33.96 19.56 -43.44
N LEU A 832 -34.74 18.98 -42.53
CA LEU A 832 -34.32 18.80 -41.14
C LEU A 832 -33.07 17.90 -41.04
N ALA A 833 -33.00 16.83 -41.83
CA ALA A 833 -31.85 15.95 -41.89
C ALA A 833 -30.58 16.66 -42.40
N ALA A 834 -30.71 17.50 -43.42
CA ALA A 834 -29.61 18.33 -43.90
C ALA A 834 -29.08 19.29 -42.81
N LEU A 835 -29.97 19.92 -42.05
CA LEU A 835 -29.59 20.79 -40.93
C LEU A 835 -28.98 20.01 -39.77
N ALA A 836 -29.48 18.81 -39.48
CA ALA A 836 -28.89 17.92 -38.47
C ALA A 836 -27.46 17.50 -38.87
N HIS A 837 -27.23 17.16 -40.14
CA HIS A 837 -25.88 16.87 -40.62
C HIS A 837 -24.96 18.11 -40.48
N ALA A 838 -25.44 19.29 -40.84
CA ALA A 838 -24.70 20.55 -40.65
C ALA A 838 -24.41 20.86 -39.17
N ALA A 839 -25.27 20.42 -38.24
CA ALA A 839 -25.06 20.54 -36.80
C ALA A 839 -24.01 19.55 -36.25
N GLY A 840 -23.52 18.61 -37.07
CA GLY A 840 -22.40 17.72 -36.73
C GLY A 840 -22.80 16.37 -36.14
N PHE A 841 -24.04 15.90 -36.34
CA PHE A 841 -24.40 14.52 -35.97
C PHE A 841 -23.59 13.51 -36.81
N SER A 842 -23.14 12.43 -36.18
CA SER A 842 -22.23 11.46 -36.82
C SER A 842 -22.89 10.65 -37.93
N TRP A 843 -24.19 10.41 -37.79
CA TRP A 843 -25.03 9.77 -38.79
C TRP A 843 -26.42 10.38 -38.73
N VAL A 844 -27.01 10.62 -39.89
CA VAL A 844 -28.37 11.17 -40.03
C VAL A 844 -29.11 10.38 -41.09
N ALA A 845 -30.36 10.02 -40.84
CA ALA A 845 -31.23 9.38 -41.83
C ALA A 845 -32.65 9.94 -41.80
N VAL A 846 -33.26 9.98 -42.98
CA VAL A 846 -34.68 10.28 -43.16
C VAL A 846 -35.46 8.98 -43.08
N ASP A 847 -36.37 8.86 -42.13
CA ASP A 847 -37.24 7.69 -41.94
C ASP A 847 -38.71 8.13 -42.02
N GLY A 848 -39.28 8.07 -43.22
CA GLY A 848 -40.59 8.65 -43.52
C GLY A 848 -40.67 10.14 -43.19
N ALA A 849 -41.48 10.50 -42.18
CA ALA A 849 -41.66 11.88 -41.72
C ALA A 849 -40.73 12.29 -40.56
N ASP A 850 -39.95 11.35 -40.03
CA ASP A 850 -39.02 11.58 -38.93
C ASP A 850 -37.57 11.61 -39.43
N VAL A 851 -36.70 12.22 -38.64
CA VAL A 851 -35.25 12.19 -38.83
C VAL A 851 -34.63 11.44 -37.66
N LYS A 852 -33.85 10.41 -37.97
CA LYS A 852 -33.05 9.67 -37.00
C LYS A 852 -31.62 10.20 -37.04
N VAL A 853 -31.06 10.51 -35.88
CA VAL A 853 -29.67 10.92 -35.75
C VAL A 853 -28.95 10.04 -34.74
N LEU A 854 -27.70 9.71 -35.02
CA LEU A 854 -26.82 9.01 -34.11
C LEU A 854 -25.54 9.83 -33.91
N HIS A 855 -24.96 9.75 -32.72
CA HIS A 855 -23.71 10.42 -32.39
C HIS A 855 -22.67 9.45 -31.86
N ARG A 856 -21.40 9.70 -32.21
CA ARG A 856 -20.24 8.95 -31.69
C ARG A 856 -20.09 9.12 -30.17
N ALA A 857 -19.30 8.25 -29.55
CA ALA A 857 -19.00 8.35 -28.13
C ALA A 857 -18.10 9.57 -27.89
N GLU A 858 -18.42 10.35 -26.87
CA GLU A 858 -17.65 11.49 -26.38
C GLU A 858 -17.59 11.42 -24.85
N ASP A 859 -16.80 12.29 -24.23
CA ASP A 859 -16.65 12.32 -22.77
C ASP A 859 -18.01 12.48 -22.07
N LEU A 860 -18.31 11.56 -21.15
CA LEU A 860 -19.55 11.58 -20.36
C LEU A 860 -19.55 12.67 -19.28
N ILE A 861 -18.36 13.17 -18.96
CA ILE A 861 -18.12 14.20 -17.97
C ILE A 861 -17.66 15.46 -18.71
N VAL A 862 -18.33 16.59 -18.46
CA VAL A 862 -17.97 17.87 -19.07
C VAL A 862 -17.38 18.79 -18.00
N VAL A 863 -16.24 19.40 -18.31
CA VAL A 863 -15.65 20.45 -17.49
C VAL A 863 -16.02 21.81 -18.10
N ARG A 864 -16.87 22.57 -17.39
CA ARG A 864 -17.35 23.90 -17.82
C ARG A 864 -16.63 25.01 -17.06
N GLY A 865 -16.35 26.12 -17.75
CA GLY A 865 -15.77 27.32 -17.15
C GLY A 865 -14.94 28.11 -18.17
N PRO A 866 -14.25 29.17 -17.75
CA PRO A 866 -13.32 29.89 -18.63
C PRO A 866 -12.20 28.96 -19.13
N ASP A 867 -11.82 29.13 -20.38
CA ASP A 867 -10.70 28.43 -21.02
C ASP A 867 -9.38 29.24 -20.98
N LEU A 868 -9.40 30.41 -20.33
CA LEU A 868 -8.27 31.31 -20.21
C LEU A 868 -8.09 31.79 -18.77
N VAL A 869 -6.86 31.76 -18.27
CA VAL A 869 -6.48 32.27 -16.95
C VAL A 869 -5.16 33.04 -17.03
N GLU A 870 -5.06 34.15 -16.32
CA GLU A 870 -3.82 34.91 -16.19
C GLU A 870 -2.89 34.28 -15.13
N GLU A 871 -1.57 34.36 -15.34
CA GLU A 871 -0.58 33.99 -14.33
C GLU A 871 -0.85 34.70 -12.99
N GLY A 872 -0.89 33.93 -11.90
CA GLY A 872 -1.20 34.41 -10.56
C GLY A 872 -2.70 34.63 -10.28
N ARG A 873 -3.57 34.54 -11.29
CA ARG A 873 -5.03 34.59 -11.14
C ARG A 873 -5.63 33.20 -11.06
N SER A 874 -6.88 33.15 -10.59
CA SER A 874 -7.64 31.90 -10.49
C SER A 874 -8.96 32.00 -11.23
N ILE A 875 -9.36 30.90 -11.86
CA ILE A 875 -10.67 30.71 -12.46
C ILE A 875 -11.39 29.54 -11.77
N THR A 876 -12.71 29.49 -11.92
CA THR A 876 -13.52 28.38 -11.42
C THR A 876 -13.96 27.50 -12.58
N LEU A 877 -13.65 26.22 -12.48
CA LEU A 877 -14.15 25.17 -13.38
C LEU A 877 -15.19 24.32 -12.64
N GLN A 878 -16.19 23.82 -13.35
CA GLN A 878 -17.27 23.01 -12.80
C GLN A 878 -17.41 21.71 -13.58
N VAL A 879 -17.57 20.60 -12.87
CA VAL A 879 -17.88 19.31 -13.48
C VAL A 879 -19.39 19.13 -13.65
N VAL A 880 -19.82 18.64 -14.80
CA VAL A 880 -21.22 18.32 -15.10
C VAL A 880 -21.30 16.91 -15.72
N PRO A 881 -22.11 15.99 -15.18
CA PRO A 881 -22.91 16.12 -13.95
C PRO A 881 -22.02 16.20 -12.69
N GLY A 882 -22.56 16.71 -11.58
CA GLY A 882 -21.87 16.68 -10.29
C GLY A 882 -21.82 15.25 -9.70
N PRO A 883 -20.84 14.92 -8.83
CA PRO A 883 -20.65 13.56 -8.33
C PRO A 883 -21.87 13.00 -7.60
N SER A 884 -22.60 13.82 -6.85
CA SER A 884 -23.84 13.43 -6.15
C SER A 884 -25.01 13.12 -7.07
N ALA A 885 -24.99 13.62 -8.32
CA ALA A 885 -26.00 13.31 -9.32
C ALA A 885 -25.75 11.95 -10.00
N VAL A 886 -24.52 11.43 -9.91
CA VAL A 886 -24.16 10.08 -10.38
C VAL A 886 -24.51 9.04 -9.31
N SER A 887 -23.84 9.11 -8.15
CA SER A 887 -24.19 8.27 -7.00
C SER A 887 -23.63 8.84 -5.68
N ALA A 888 -24.18 8.41 -4.54
CA ALA A 888 -23.64 8.76 -3.22
C ALA A 888 -22.24 8.15 -2.95
N ALA A 889 -21.92 7.05 -3.63
CA ALA A 889 -20.63 6.38 -3.54
C ALA A 889 -19.59 6.98 -4.50
N THR A 890 -19.99 7.76 -5.51
CA THR A 890 -19.05 8.35 -6.46
C THR A 890 -18.14 9.38 -5.78
N ARG A 891 -16.87 9.36 -6.13
CA ARG A 891 -15.83 10.30 -5.71
C ARG A 891 -15.26 10.96 -6.96
N LEU A 892 -15.12 12.28 -6.87
CA LEU A 892 -14.50 13.11 -7.89
C LEU A 892 -13.03 13.33 -7.55
N HIS A 893 -12.19 13.22 -8.57
CA HIS A 893 -10.80 13.61 -8.53
C HIS A 893 -10.50 14.58 -9.66
N TRP A 894 -9.82 15.69 -9.34
CA TRP A 894 -9.30 16.63 -10.32
C TRP A 894 -7.79 16.45 -10.50
N SER A 895 -7.34 16.44 -11.75
CA SER A 895 -5.92 16.50 -12.10
C SER A 895 -5.68 17.59 -13.14
N THR A 896 -4.48 18.16 -13.11
CA THR A 896 -4.02 19.10 -14.13
C THR A 896 -2.56 18.82 -14.45
N GLY A 897 -2.15 19.16 -15.66
CA GLY A 897 -0.77 19.08 -16.07
C GLY A 897 -0.50 19.93 -17.31
N PRO A 898 0.78 20.20 -17.61
CA PRO A 898 1.17 20.82 -18.86
C PRO A 898 0.75 19.96 -20.06
N LEU A 899 0.36 20.59 -21.16
CA LEU A 899 0.25 19.91 -22.45
C LEU A 899 1.63 19.71 -23.09
N ALA A 900 2.56 20.64 -22.85
CA ALA A 900 3.96 20.58 -23.28
C ALA A 900 4.89 20.51 -22.06
N PRO A 901 5.82 19.55 -21.93
CA PRO A 901 6.59 19.33 -20.70
C PRO A 901 7.34 20.55 -20.15
N THR A 902 7.68 21.49 -21.03
CA THR A 902 8.49 22.69 -20.74
C THR A 902 7.67 23.97 -20.55
N ALA A 903 6.35 23.94 -20.73
CA ALA A 903 5.51 25.14 -20.67
C ALA A 903 4.08 24.86 -20.17
N GLY A 904 3.45 25.86 -19.56
CA GLY A 904 2.14 25.73 -18.93
C GLY A 904 2.21 25.09 -17.54
N ARG A 905 1.79 25.82 -16.52
CA ARG A 905 1.63 25.26 -15.18
C ARG A 905 0.42 25.87 -14.51
N ALA A 906 -0.37 25.03 -13.86
CA ALA A 906 -1.47 25.45 -13.03
C ALA A 906 -1.53 24.60 -11.77
N ASP A 907 -2.07 25.19 -10.71
CA ASP A 907 -2.37 24.49 -9.46
C ASP A 907 -3.89 24.34 -9.30
N VAL A 908 -4.29 23.28 -8.62
CA VAL A 908 -5.68 23.00 -8.29
C VAL A 908 -5.90 23.03 -6.78
N VAL A 909 -6.93 23.75 -6.34
CA VAL A 909 -7.36 23.80 -4.94
C VAL A 909 -8.72 23.11 -4.80
N SER A 910 -8.82 22.16 -3.86
CA SER A 910 -10.02 21.36 -3.54
C SER A 910 -10.41 20.28 -4.57
N PRO A 911 -9.58 19.23 -4.76
CA PRO A 911 -9.77 18.22 -5.83
C PRO A 911 -11.00 17.29 -5.65
N ALA A 912 -11.82 17.49 -4.62
CA ALA A 912 -12.99 16.64 -4.33
C ALA A 912 -14.34 17.36 -4.50
N LEU A 913 -14.35 18.68 -4.75
CA LEU A 913 -15.58 19.45 -4.95
C LEU A 913 -15.95 19.50 -6.43
N ALA A 914 -17.25 19.59 -6.71
CA ALA A 914 -17.76 19.72 -8.09
C ALA A 914 -17.25 21.00 -8.78
N ALA A 915 -16.94 22.03 -8.00
CA ALA A 915 -16.27 23.24 -8.46
C ALA A 915 -14.79 23.20 -8.06
N LEU A 916 -13.91 23.31 -9.05
CA LEU A 916 -12.46 23.38 -8.93
C LEU A 916 -12.01 24.82 -9.07
N GLN A 917 -11.13 25.26 -8.17
CA GLN A 917 -10.40 26.51 -8.36
C GLN A 917 -9.05 26.20 -9.01
N LEU A 918 -8.83 26.70 -10.23
CA LEU A 918 -7.59 26.54 -10.98
C LEU A 918 -6.81 27.85 -10.96
N THR A 919 -5.57 27.82 -10.47
CA THR A 919 -4.67 28.98 -10.43
C THR A 919 -3.59 28.86 -11.50
N GLY A 920 -3.50 29.81 -12.43
CA GLY A 920 -2.42 29.87 -13.42
C GLY A 920 -1.07 30.17 -12.75
N ARG A 921 -0.05 29.37 -13.00
CA ARG A 921 1.31 29.55 -12.44
C ARG A 921 2.35 29.96 -13.45
N GLN A 922 2.26 29.39 -14.64
CA GLN A 922 3.18 29.67 -15.74
C GLN A 922 2.41 29.61 -17.05
N ALA A 923 2.67 30.58 -17.92
CA ALA A 923 2.08 30.68 -19.25
C ALA A 923 2.28 29.39 -20.05
N GLY A 924 1.26 29.08 -20.85
CA GLY A 924 1.18 27.88 -21.68
C GLY A 924 -0.15 27.16 -21.54
N GLN A 925 -0.31 26.07 -22.29
CA GLN A 925 -1.53 25.25 -22.25
C GLN A 925 -1.44 24.19 -21.16
N VAL A 926 -2.48 24.11 -20.34
CA VAL A 926 -2.63 23.06 -19.34
C VAL A 926 -3.91 22.29 -19.62
N TRP A 927 -3.85 20.97 -19.51
CA TRP A 927 -5.06 20.16 -19.47
C TRP A 927 -5.58 20.12 -18.04
N VAL A 928 -6.89 20.07 -17.89
CA VAL A 928 -7.59 19.88 -16.62
C VAL A 928 -8.57 18.73 -16.81
N GLN A 929 -8.51 17.75 -15.94
CA GLN A 929 -9.31 16.53 -16.03
C GLN A 929 -10.09 16.29 -14.74
N ALA A 930 -11.39 16.02 -14.88
CA ALA A 930 -12.22 15.43 -13.84
C ALA A 930 -12.31 13.92 -14.05
N ALA A 931 -12.23 13.14 -12.98
CA ALA A 931 -12.41 11.69 -13.01
C ALA A 931 -13.38 11.25 -11.91
N PHE A 932 -14.36 10.42 -12.26
CA PHE A 932 -15.26 9.77 -11.32
C PHE A 932 -14.82 8.34 -11.05
N ARG A 933 -14.86 7.96 -9.78
CA ARG A 933 -14.62 6.59 -9.29
C ARG A 933 -15.55 6.23 -8.16
N GLU A 934 -15.78 4.94 -7.97
CA GLU A 934 -16.51 4.46 -6.80
C GLU A 934 -15.68 4.63 -5.52
N ALA A 935 -16.34 4.89 -4.39
CA ALA A 935 -15.66 5.09 -3.12
C ALA A 935 -14.91 3.82 -2.69
N GLY A 936 -13.58 3.94 -2.57
CA GLY A 936 -12.73 2.83 -2.17
C GLY A 936 -12.29 1.91 -3.30
N ALA A 937 -12.65 2.24 -4.53
CA ALA A 937 -12.08 1.65 -5.71
C ALA A 937 -10.57 1.92 -5.76
N THR A 938 -9.79 0.93 -6.18
CA THR A 938 -8.33 1.06 -6.32
C THR A 938 -8.02 2.13 -7.37
N GLY A 939 -7.30 3.17 -6.96
CA GLY A 939 -6.81 4.21 -7.87
C GLY A 939 -5.44 3.85 -8.47
N PRO A 940 -4.97 4.63 -9.46
CA PRO A 940 -3.63 4.54 -9.99
C PRO A 940 -2.66 4.84 -8.85
N TYR A 941 -1.58 4.08 -8.83
CA TYR A 941 -0.62 4.08 -7.73
C TYR A 941 -1.26 3.69 -6.39
N ALA A 942 -2.26 2.81 -6.39
CA ALA A 942 -2.75 2.16 -5.19
C ALA A 942 -2.74 0.63 -5.36
N MET A 943 -2.53 -0.09 -4.26
CA MET A 943 -2.73 -1.53 -4.18
C MET A 943 -3.57 -1.87 -2.96
N ARG A 944 -4.32 -2.96 -3.04
CA ARG A 944 -5.30 -3.37 -2.03
C ARG A 944 -4.94 -4.73 -1.46
N VAL A 945 -4.83 -4.83 -0.15
CA VAL A 945 -4.62 -6.09 0.57
C VAL A 945 -5.96 -6.57 1.09
N ARG A 946 -6.37 -7.78 0.71
CA ARG A 946 -7.64 -8.38 1.14
C ARG A 946 -7.52 -9.88 1.40
N LEU A 947 -8.49 -10.42 2.12
CA LEU A 947 -8.67 -11.87 2.23
C LEU A 947 -9.12 -12.46 0.90
N THR A 948 -8.70 -13.70 0.62
CA THR A 948 -9.19 -14.45 -0.54
C THR A 948 -10.62 -14.92 -0.29
N SER A 949 -11.36 -15.21 -1.37
CA SER A 949 -12.70 -15.80 -1.26
C SER A 949 -12.71 -17.22 -0.71
N ALA A 950 -11.55 -17.87 -0.60
CA ALA A 950 -11.43 -19.19 0.03
C ALA A 950 -11.45 -19.11 1.57
N VAL A 951 -11.16 -17.94 2.14
CA VAL A 951 -11.23 -17.73 3.59
C VAL A 951 -12.71 -17.67 4.02
N PRO A 952 -13.16 -18.49 4.99
CA PRO A 952 -14.54 -18.47 5.46
C PRO A 952 -14.98 -17.10 5.98
N ALA A 953 -16.24 -16.72 5.71
CA ALA A 953 -16.83 -15.52 6.27
C ALA A 953 -16.87 -15.61 7.80
N GLY A 954 -16.22 -14.66 8.50
CA GLY A 954 -16.10 -14.64 9.96
C GLY A 954 -14.77 -15.21 10.50
N ALA A 955 -13.84 -15.62 9.64
CA ALA A 955 -12.48 -15.92 10.07
C ALA A 955 -11.82 -14.67 10.69
N THR A 956 -11.12 -14.87 11.79
CA THR A 956 -10.45 -13.79 12.52
C THR A 956 -8.96 -13.74 12.19
N ILE A 957 -8.42 -12.53 12.14
CA ILE A 957 -6.99 -12.24 12.07
C ILE A 957 -6.57 -11.87 13.48
N THR A 958 -5.67 -12.65 14.06
CA THR A 958 -5.12 -12.34 15.39
C THR A 958 -4.27 -11.07 15.33
N ARG A 959 -4.13 -10.37 16.46
CA ARG A 959 -3.27 -9.18 16.54
C ARG A 959 -1.85 -9.39 16.00
N ASP A 960 -1.20 -10.51 16.34
CA ASP A 960 0.16 -10.81 15.88
C ASP A 960 0.24 -10.96 14.36
N GLN A 961 -0.77 -11.59 13.74
CA GLN A 961 -0.85 -11.71 12.29
C GLN A 961 -1.08 -10.34 11.62
N TYR A 962 -1.96 -9.51 12.20
CA TYR A 962 -2.20 -8.17 11.69
C TYR A 962 -0.93 -7.30 11.74
N ASP A 963 -0.21 -7.33 12.86
CA ASP A 963 1.05 -6.59 13.01
C ASP A 963 2.10 -7.05 11.99
N LEU A 964 2.19 -8.36 11.70
CA LEU A 964 3.05 -8.88 10.64
C LEU A 964 2.67 -8.36 9.25
N ILE A 965 1.38 -8.36 8.90
CA ILE A 965 0.89 -7.83 7.62
C ILE A 965 1.33 -6.38 7.45
N MET A 966 1.07 -5.57 8.47
CA MET A 966 1.33 -4.13 8.44
C MET A 966 2.83 -3.82 8.35
N ASN A 967 3.68 -4.62 8.99
CA ASN A 967 5.14 -4.52 8.88
C ASN A 967 5.66 -4.89 7.49
N VAL A 968 5.15 -5.97 6.90
CA VAL A 968 5.51 -6.38 5.53
C VAL A 968 5.14 -5.28 4.54
N VAL A 969 3.93 -4.74 4.65
CA VAL A 969 3.47 -3.63 3.80
C VAL A 969 4.34 -2.39 4.01
N HIS A 970 4.67 -2.04 5.25
CA HIS A 970 5.52 -0.89 5.54
C HIS A 970 6.91 -1.02 4.91
N ALA A 971 7.54 -2.18 5.05
CA ALA A 971 8.89 -2.42 4.56
C ALA A 971 8.98 -2.54 3.03
N LEU A 972 7.95 -3.11 2.40
CA LEU A 972 7.99 -3.54 1.00
C LEU A 972 7.01 -2.81 0.08
N HIS A 973 6.29 -1.78 0.54
CA HIS A 973 5.45 -0.99 -0.37
C HIS A 973 6.31 -0.17 -1.36
N PRO A 974 5.93 -0.10 -2.64
CA PRO A 974 6.60 0.76 -3.60
C PRO A 974 6.50 2.24 -3.22
N LEU A 975 7.56 3.01 -3.49
CA LEU A 975 7.55 4.46 -3.28
C LEU A 975 6.45 5.12 -4.12
N GLY A 976 5.61 5.94 -3.48
CA GLY A 976 4.53 6.66 -4.14
C GLY A 976 3.27 5.83 -4.39
N VAL A 977 3.23 4.57 -3.93
CA VAL A 977 2.03 3.71 -4.01
C VAL A 977 1.31 3.67 -2.66
N GLU A 978 0.01 3.95 -2.67
CA GLU A 978 -0.87 3.82 -1.50
C GLU A 978 -1.26 2.35 -1.29
N VAL A 979 -1.28 1.89 -0.03
CA VAL A 979 -1.70 0.53 0.31
C VAL A 979 -2.98 0.55 1.12
N LEU A 980 -4.03 -0.04 0.57
CA LEU A 980 -5.37 -0.10 1.17
C LEU A 980 -5.52 -1.41 1.94
N THR A 981 -5.54 -1.34 3.28
CA THR A 981 -5.69 -2.49 4.19
C THR A 981 -7.09 -2.57 4.84
N ARG A 982 -7.99 -1.65 4.51
CA ARG A 982 -9.34 -1.58 5.09
C ARG A 982 -10.14 -2.88 4.95
N ASP A 983 -9.86 -3.69 3.93
CA ASP A 983 -10.60 -4.92 3.62
C ASP A 983 -10.25 -6.05 4.62
N ILE A 984 -9.14 -5.94 5.37
CA ILE A 984 -8.76 -6.91 6.41
C ILE A 984 -9.12 -6.45 7.84
N HIS A 985 -9.39 -5.15 8.05
CA HIS A 985 -9.73 -4.62 9.38
C HIS A 985 -10.95 -5.29 10.03
N PRO A 986 -12.06 -5.58 9.31
CA PRO A 986 -13.22 -6.23 9.93
C PRO A 986 -12.94 -7.63 10.48
N ALA A 987 -11.86 -8.27 10.04
CA ALA A 987 -11.44 -9.58 10.52
C ALA A 987 -10.57 -9.49 11.80
N VAL A 988 -10.14 -8.29 12.21
CA VAL A 988 -9.33 -8.08 13.43
C VAL A 988 -10.25 -7.69 14.58
N VAL A 989 -10.59 -8.66 15.43
CA VAL A 989 -11.56 -8.49 16.53
C VAL A 989 -11.12 -7.39 17.50
N GLU A 990 -9.82 -7.30 17.73
CA GLU A 990 -9.19 -6.36 18.65
C GLU A 990 -9.27 -4.89 18.18
N LEU A 991 -9.48 -4.66 16.88
CA LEU A 991 -9.57 -3.31 16.28
C LEU A 991 -11.01 -2.87 15.99
N ALA A 992 -11.98 -3.78 16.08
CA ALA A 992 -13.37 -3.54 15.65
C ALA A 992 -14.04 -2.38 16.41
N ASP A 993 -13.69 -2.18 17.70
CA ASP A 993 -14.30 -1.15 18.55
C ASP A 993 -13.41 0.07 18.84
N GLN A 994 -12.10 0.01 18.52
CA GLN A 994 -11.14 1.09 18.78
C GLN A 994 -10.09 1.22 17.65
N PRO A 995 -10.44 1.80 16.50
CA PRO A 995 -9.54 1.95 15.35
C PRO A 995 -8.36 2.93 15.56
N SER A 996 -8.26 3.56 16.74
CA SER A 996 -7.18 4.49 17.10
C SER A 996 -6.12 3.92 18.03
N LEU A 997 -6.26 2.66 18.48
CA LEU A 997 -5.30 1.97 19.36
C LEU A 997 -4.10 1.36 18.60
N ASP A 998 -3.70 2.01 17.50
CA ASP A 998 -2.41 1.73 16.89
C ASP A 998 -1.35 2.46 17.74
N PRO A 999 -0.43 1.77 18.43
CA PRO A 999 0.60 2.46 19.19
C PRO A 999 1.39 3.35 18.23
N ASP A 1000 1.49 4.65 18.51
CA ASP A 1000 2.27 5.63 17.74
C ASP A 1000 3.74 5.20 17.48
N TYR A 1001 4.20 4.19 18.21
CA TYR A 1001 5.51 3.57 18.12
C TYR A 1001 5.61 2.42 17.08
N THR A 1002 4.51 1.76 16.72
CA THR A 1002 4.52 0.67 15.73
C THR A 1002 4.45 1.21 14.29
N TYR A 1003 3.91 2.43 14.09
CA TYR A 1003 3.88 3.09 12.78
C TYR A 1003 3.85 4.63 12.85
N PRO A 1004 4.90 5.34 12.39
CA PRO A 1004 4.69 6.61 11.73
C PRO A 1004 4.42 6.32 10.24
N LYS A 1005 3.23 6.67 9.72
CA LYS A 1005 2.96 7.10 8.31
C LYS A 1005 1.79 6.46 7.53
N PHE A 1006 0.80 5.78 8.13
CA PHE A 1006 -0.47 5.53 7.38
C PHE A 1006 -1.44 6.73 7.32
N ARG A 1007 -0.90 7.96 7.38
CA ARG A 1007 -1.65 9.19 7.08
C ARG A 1007 -0.81 10.15 6.24
N LYS A 1008 -0.61 9.82 4.97
CA LYS A 1008 -0.38 10.85 3.94
C LYS A 1008 -1.68 11.09 3.19
N HIS A 1009 -2.63 11.78 3.82
CA HIS A 1009 -3.45 12.85 3.22
C HIS A 1009 -4.52 13.39 4.19
N ARG A 1010 -4.11 14.38 5.00
CA ARG A 1010 -4.71 15.73 5.09
C ARG A 1010 -3.92 16.47 6.17
N SER A 1011 -3.30 17.57 5.78
CA SER A 1011 -2.67 18.51 6.69
C SER A 1011 -3.73 19.06 7.66
N THR A 1012 -3.78 18.53 8.88
CA THR A 1012 -4.27 19.30 10.02
C THR A 1012 -3.16 20.26 10.43
N ALA A 1013 -3.55 21.50 10.69
CA ALA A 1013 -2.69 22.66 10.82
C ALA A 1013 -1.50 22.41 11.77
N ARG A 1014 -0.31 22.82 11.33
CA ARG A 1014 0.83 23.06 12.23
C ARG A 1014 0.32 23.92 13.39
N LEU A 1015 0.18 23.33 14.57
CA LEU A 1015 0.03 24.09 15.81
C LEU A 1015 1.26 25.00 15.91
N ARG A 1016 1.02 26.30 15.76
CA ARG A 1016 2.07 27.30 15.94
C ARG A 1016 2.54 27.23 17.40
N PRO A 1017 3.83 27.47 17.68
CA PRO A 1017 4.38 27.50 19.04
C PRO A 1017 3.66 28.48 20.00
N GLU A 1018 2.87 29.39 19.44
CA GLU A 1018 2.11 30.41 20.15
C GLU A 1018 0.95 29.84 20.99
N HIS A 1019 0.41 28.65 20.67
CA HIS A 1019 -0.63 28.01 21.50
C HIS A 1019 -0.05 27.31 22.74
N LEU A 1020 1.14 26.71 22.64
CA LEU A 1020 1.81 26.09 23.80
C LEU A 1020 2.21 27.11 24.88
N ARG A 1021 2.43 28.37 24.48
CA ARG A 1021 2.78 29.44 25.43
C ARG A 1021 1.57 29.94 26.22
N LYS A 1022 0.35 29.80 25.68
CA LYS A 1022 -0.89 30.29 26.31
C LYS A 1022 -1.52 29.30 27.29
N GLU A 1023 -1.25 28.00 27.13
CA GLU A 1023 -1.71 26.96 28.05
C GLU A 1023 -0.77 26.79 29.25
N LEU A 1024 0.54 27.02 29.09
CA LEU A 1024 1.50 27.03 30.21
C LEU A 1024 1.41 28.27 31.10
N GLU A 1025 0.73 29.33 30.66
CA GLU A 1025 0.49 30.54 31.48
C GLU A 1025 -0.84 30.51 32.24
N ASN A 1026 -1.72 29.51 32.01
CA ASN A 1026 -3.05 29.44 32.64
C ASN A 1026 -3.40 28.06 33.25
N GLY A 1027 -2.42 27.21 33.55
CA GLY A 1027 -2.64 25.91 34.20
C GLY A 1027 -1.47 25.49 35.07
#